data_AF-A0A7J7K4H7-F1
#
_entry.id   AF-A0A7J7K4H7-F1
#
_cell.length_a   1.000
_cell.length_b   1.000
_cell.length_c   1.000
_cell.angle_alpha   90.00
_cell.angle_beta   90.00
_cell.angle_gamma   90.00
#
_symmetry.space_group_name_H-M   'P 1'
#
loop_
_entity.id
_entity.type
_entity.pdbx_description
1 polymer ?
#
loop_
_entity_poly.entity_id
_entity_poly.type
_entity_poly.pdbx_seq_one_letter_code
_entity_poly.pdbx_strand_id
1 'polypeptide(L)'
;MGDLKLDKDTFLKRLGILNSTWKKSDLFGVDAVAMAVGKDENVVYSKSTALQTWLFGYELPDTLMVLTEETAYFLSSKKKIEFLQPVEGSHSGITVKLLIRDKKDDDKTNFSKLVEAIKKSRSGSSLGEVSKDKFEGDFCEAWRKVVSTNSFVRKDVSVGLAYVMAPKDETEMSIIKRACQATCDIYNKYLKQQIIEAVDDEKKVRHSKLSDGVEEAAQSKKYLSGVDISLLEMCYPAIIQSGGNYNLKFSVESDKNNLHFGVITCSLGARYKQYCTNIVRTIMVDPPQAMQDNYEFLLTVQEEILKKLKHGVKLRSVYQHGVEYVKSKRPELVDKLTKNFGFAMGIEFRESSYLIGPKTDATARKGMLFNVCVGFSNMTKSGSGGDSAAKTYALFLGDTATVKEDEPAAVCTQLKKRVKHVSVFLKGDSDVDEEEKEEVEESDQLLGRGRRNAVLEQRTRADNSNEEKRAQHQKELAQKMNEDAKLRMQGTTLGTDDKKMRKSTVAYKNYGQMPREPELKEMKIYVDRKYETIVLPVFGTPTPFHISTVKNISQSVEGDYTYLRINFFHPGSSLGAKDSAQFHNPNATFLKEMSFRSSNNKEPGEISAPSSNLNTALRIIKEVQKKYKTREAEEKELEGIVKQDALQLSNNRSNPKLKDLYIRPNIVSKRITGTLEAHSNGFRFTSVRGDKVDILYNNVKHAFYQPCDGEMIILLHFHLKHAIVFGKKKHNDVQFYTEVGEITTDLGKNSYMHDRDDMMAEQAEREMRHKLKSAFKGFCEKVESMTRQVVEFDTPYRELGFHGVPFKSTVLLQPTSHALVNLTEWPVLVITLDEIELVHFERVQFHLRNFDMVFVCKDYNKKTSMINLIPMQSLDNVKDWLNSCDIHYTEGIQSLNWVKIMKTIIDDPNGFFDQGGWNFLEPDSDAGSDGEDEDEDENFNPSESGSGSESSGSEEDEESDWDEEDDDESEELDSDEESGKDWSDLEEEARKGTAVC
;
A
#
# COMPACT_ATOMS: atom_id res chain seq x y z
N MET A 1 -42.92 9.88 -24.45
CA MET A 1 -43.40 10.21 -23.09
C MET A 1 -44.30 9.12 -22.48
N GLY A 2 -44.87 8.17 -23.24
CA GLY A 2 -45.74 7.12 -22.66
C GLY A 2 -45.09 6.24 -21.59
N ASP A 3 -43.75 6.11 -21.60
CA ASP A 3 -42.98 5.34 -20.60
C ASP A 3 -42.25 6.20 -19.55
N LEU A 4 -42.41 7.53 -19.56
CA LEU A 4 -41.77 8.40 -18.57
C LEU A 4 -42.63 8.49 -17.31
N LYS A 5 -42.05 8.15 -16.15
CA LYS A 5 -42.74 8.19 -14.86
C LYS A 5 -42.11 9.23 -13.95
N LEU A 6 -42.94 10.13 -13.41
CA LEU A 6 -42.52 11.11 -12.41
C LEU A 6 -42.26 10.39 -11.07
N ASP A 7 -41.12 10.67 -10.44
CA ASP A 7 -40.89 10.28 -9.05
C ASP A 7 -41.66 11.23 -8.12
N LYS A 8 -42.85 10.76 -7.71
CA LYS A 8 -43.80 11.51 -6.88
C LYS A 8 -43.19 11.94 -5.55
N ASP A 9 -42.48 11.04 -4.88
CA ASP A 9 -41.99 11.28 -3.52
C ASP A 9 -40.85 12.31 -3.55
N THR A 10 -39.94 12.18 -4.52
CA THR A 10 -38.87 13.15 -4.73
C THR A 10 -39.42 14.53 -5.09
N PHE A 11 -40.41 14.62 -5.99
CA PHE A 11 -41.05 15.88 -6.37
C PHE A 11 -41.68 16.58 -5.15
N LEU A 12 -42.51 15.87 -4.38
CA LEU A 12 -43.22 16.44 -3.23
C LEU A 12 -42.25 16.89 -2.12
N LYS A 13 -41.20 16.09 -1.85
CA LYS A 13 -40.14 16.45 -0.90
C LYS A 13 -39.44 17.75 -1.31
N ARG A 14 -39.00 17.84 -2.58
CA ARG A 14 -38.27 19.00 -3.11
C ARG A 14 -39.13 20.26 -3.18
N LEU A 15 -40.39 20.12 -3.58
CA LEU A 15 -41.36 21.22 -3.55
C LEU A 15 -41.62 21.73 -2.12
N GLY A 16 -41.71 20.82 -1.14
CA GLY A 16 -41.81 21.18 0.27
C GLY A 16 -40.58 21.94 0.80
N ILE A 17 -39.37 21.54 0.40
CA ILE A 17 -38.12 22.26 0.75
C ILE A 17 -38.13 23.66 0.13
N LEU A 18 -38.49 23.79 -1.15
CA LEU A 18 -38.57 25.08 -1.83
C LEU A 18 -39.55 26.02 -1.14
N ASN A 19 -40.76 25.55 -0.83
CA ASN A 19 -41.79 26.36 -0.16
C ASN A 19 -41.41 26.75 1.26
N SER A 20 -40.90 25.80 2.05
CA SER A 20 -40.49 26.09 3.43
C SER A 20 -39.33 27.08 3.47
N THR A 21 -38.39 27.01 2.53
CA THR A 21 -37.29 27.98 2.40
C THR A 21 -37.81 29.35 1.98
N TRP A 22 -38.77 29.40 1.05
CA TRP A 22 -39.40 30.64 0.61
C TRP A 22 -40.24 31.32 1.72
N LYS A 23 -40.86 30.54 2.63
CA LYS A 23 -41.57 31.07 3.80
C LYS A 23 -40.64 31.57 4.90
N LYS A 24 -39.51 30.92 5.12
CA LYS A 24 -38.62 31.18 6.26
C LYS A 24 -37.48 32.17 5.99
N SER A 25 -37.10 32.39 4.74
CA SER A 25 -35.89 33.15 4.40
C SER A 25 -36.20 34.39 3.57
N ASP A 26 -35.48 35.49 3.86
CA ASP A 26 -35.48 36.71 3.05
C ASP A 26 -34.80 36.52 1.68
N LEU A 27 -34.27 35.32 1.39
CA LEU A 27 -33.51 35.00 0.17
C LEU A 27 -34.32 35.19 -1.13
N PHE A 28 -35.64 35.03 -1.06
CA PHE A 28 -36.54 35.22 -2.20
C PHE A 28 -37.20 36.61 -2.14
N GLY A 29 -37.72 37.03 -0.99
CA GLY A 29 -38.25 38.39 -0.78
C GLY A 29 -39.32 38.84 -1.80
N VAL A 30 -40.12 37.89 -2.33
CA VAL A 30 -41.17 38.09 -3.34
C VAL A 30 -42.49 37.41 -2.97
N ASP A 31 -43.60 37.88 -3.55
CA ASP A 31 -44.96 37.35 -3.33
C ASP A 31 -45.28 36.12 -4.16
N ALA A 32 -44.69 36.00 -5.36
CA ALA A 32 -44.77 34.81 -6.21
C ALA A 32 -43.47 34.61 -6.98
N VAL A 33 -43.21 33.39 -7.46
CA VAL A 33 -42.09 33.08 -8.38
C VAL A 33 -42.66 32.54 -9.68
N ALA A 34 -42.25 33.10 -10.82
CA ALA A 34 -42.66 32.61 -12.14
C ALA A 34 -41.45 32.30 -13.03
N MET A 35 -41.46 31.13 -13.67
CA MET A 35 -40.44 30.70 -14.63
C MET A 35 -41.11 30.10 -15.85
N ALA A 36 -40.86 30.69 -17.02
CA ALA A 36 -41.28 30.15 -18.30
C ALA A 36 -40.06 29.55 -19.00
N VAL A 37 -40.11 28.25 -19.29
CA VAL A 37 -39.08 27.56 -20.07
C VAL A 37 -39.61 27.35 -21.48
N GLY A 38 -38.89 27.89 -22.47
CA GLY A 38 -39.21 27.77 -23.90
C GLY A 38 -38.55 26.55 -24.53
N LYS A 39 -38.48 26.54 -25.86
CA LYS A 39 -37.64 25.61 -26.62
C LYS A 39 -36.39 26.36 -27.03
N ASP A 40 -35.27 26.06 -26.40
CA ASP A 40 -33.98 26.62 -26.80
C ASP A 40 -32.93 25.52 -26.73
N GLU A 41 -32.51 25.02 -27.90
CA GLU A 41 -31.53 23.95 -28.02
C GLU A 41 -30.09 24.44 -27.77
N ASN A 42 -29.86 25.76 -27.73
CA ASN A 42 -28.54 26.34 -27.53
C ASN A 42 -28.20 26.59 -26.05
N VAL A 43 -29.20 26.54 -25.15
CA VAL A 43 -29.01 26.83 -23.71
C VAL A 43 -28.78 25.53 -22.94
N VAL A 44 -27.51 25.17 -22.74
CA VAL A 44 -27.12 23.95 -22.01
C VAL A 44 -27.42 24.04 -20.50
N TYR A 45 -27.24 25.23 -19.90
CA TYR A 45 -27.48 25.46 -18.48
C TYR A 45 -28.31 26.72 -18.26
N SER A 46 -29.42 26.57 -17.56
CA SER A 46 -30.23 27.67 -17.04
C SER A 46 -30.76 27.32 -15.66
N LYS A 47 -31.11 28.32 -14.87
CA LYS A 47 -31.69 28.07 -13.54
C LYS A 47 -33.08 27.47 -13.63
N SER A 48 -33.87 27.89 -14.62
CA SER A 48 -35.23 27.42 -14.82
C SER A 48 -35.25 25.95 -15.24
N THR A 49 -34.41 25.54 -16.19
CA THR A 49 -34.28 24.13 -16.59
C THR A 49 -33.69 23.30 -15.45
N ALA A 50 -32.69 23.82 -14.72
CA ALA A 50 -32.14 23.13 -13.56
C ALA A 50 -33.19 22.87 -12.46
N LEU A 51 -34.08 23.83 -12.21
CA LEU A 51 -35.18 23.64 -11.27
C LEU A 51 -36.20 22.61 -11.78
N GLN A 52 -36.52 22.61 -13.07
CA GLN A 52 -37.37 21.58 -13.67
C GLN A 52 -36.75 20.18 -13.52
N THR A 53 -35.47 20.03 -13.85
CA THR A 53 -34.74 18.77 -13.65
C THR A 53 -34.70 18.37 -12.17
N TRP A 54 -34.53 19.33 -11.26
CA TRP A 54 -34.53 19.06 -9.83
C TRP A 54 -35.90 18.63 -9.33
N LEU A 55 -36.99 19.25 -9.79
CA LEU A 55 -38.33 18.88 -9.34
C LEU A 55 -38.85 17.61 -10.03
N PHE A 56 -38.72 17.54 -11.35
CA PHE A 56 -39.38 16.53 -12.17
C PHE A 56 -38.46 15.37 -12.59
N GLY A 57 -37.15 15.55 -12.50
CA GLY A 57 -36.17 14.65 -13.12
C GLY A 57 -35.98 14.87 -14.63
N TYR A 58 -36.76 15.78 -15.24
CA TYR A 58 -36.78 16.02 -16.68
C TYR A 58 -36.93 17.51 -16.99
N GLU A 59 -36.41 17.92 -18.14
CA GLU A 59 -36.69 19.23 -18.71
C GLU A 59 -38.03 19.20 -19.46
N LEU A 60 -38.88 20.19 -19.19
CA LEU A 60 -40.20 20.34 -19.79
C LEU A 60 -40.23 21.67 -20.55
N PRO A 61 -39.87 21.69 -21.85
CA PRO A 61 -39.95 22.92 -22.64
C PRO A 61 -41.39 23.41 -22.76
N ASP A 62 -41.63 24.64 -23.21
CA ASP A 62 -42.98 25.20 -23.34
C ASP A 62 -43.84 25.08 -22.06
N THR A 63 -43.22 25.25 -20.89
CA THR A 63 -43.87 25.07 -19.59
C THR A 63 -43.67 26.30 -18.72
N LEU A 64 -44.78 26.81 -18.17
CA LEU A 64 -44.79 27.92 -17.22
C LEU A 64 -45.09 27.39 -15.83
N MET A 65 -44.19 27.67 -14.89
CA MET A 65 -44.32 27.39 -13.47
C MET A 65 -44.61 28.69 -12.73
N VAL A 66 -45.69 28.74 -11.96
CA VAL A 66 -45.99 29.88 -11.07
C VAL A 66 -46.21 29.35 -9.66
N LEU A 67 -45.32 29.71 -8.75
CA LEU A 67 -45.34 29.33 -7.35
C LEU A 67 -45.89 30.49 -6.52
N THR A 68 -46.98 30.25 -5.81
CA THR A 68 -47.63 31.15 -4.83
C THR A 68 -47.52 30.56 -3.43
N GLU A 69 -47.85 31.31 -2.38
CA GLU A 69 -47.69 30.88 -0.99
C GLU A 69 -48.35 29.52 -0.65
N GLU A 70 -49.51 29.27 -1.26
CA GLU A 70 -50.31 28.07 -1.00
C GLU A 70 -50.48 27.18 -2.23
N THR A 71 -50.19 27.67 -3.44
CA THR A 71 -50.50 26.94 -4.69
C THR A 71 -49.34 27.00 -5.68
N ALA A 72 -48.98 25.85 -6.24
CA ALA A 72 -48.03 25.72 -7.35
C ALA A 72 -48.80 25.41 -8.64
N TYR A 73 -48.73 26.32 -9.62
CA TYR A 73 -49.37 26.19 -10.92
C TYR A 73 -48.39 25.74 -11.98
N PHE A 74 -48.78 24.75 -12.77
CA PHE A 74 -48.02 24.27 -13.92
C PHE A 74 -48.87 24.38 -15.18
N LEU A 75 -48.48 25.22 -16.13
CA LEU A 75 -49.13 25.37 -17.43
C LEU A 75 -48.26 24.76 -18.51
N SER A 76 -48.76 23.72 -19.19
CA SER A 76 -48.03 23.02 -20.26
C SER A 76 -48.96 22.31 -21.24
N SER A 77 -48.39 21.62 -22.22
CA SER A 77 -49.15 20.82 -23.19
C SER A 77 -49.85 19.63 -22.52
N LYS A 78 -50.95 19.15 -23.13
CA LYS A 78 -51.75 18.03 -22.58
C LYS A 78 -50.91 16.83 -22.15
N LYS A 79 -49.97 16.37 -22.99
CA LYS A 79 -49.09 15.22 -22.68
C LYS A 79 -48.20 15.46 -21.45
N LYS A 80 -47.69 16.69 -21.26
CA LYS A 80 -46.84 17.05 -20.12
C LYS A 80 -47.66 17.19 -18.84
N ILE A 81 -48.88 17.67 -18.95
CA ILE A 81 -49.83 17.70 -17.83
C ILE A 81 -50.24 16.28 -17.41
N GLU A 82 -50.50 15.37 -18.34
CA GLU A 82 -50.73 13.94 -18.03
C GLU A 82 -49.55 13.31 -17.28
N PHE A 83 -48.31 13.68 -17.63
CA PHE A 83 -47.10 13.27 -16.89
C PHE A 83 -47.05 13.82 -15.45
N LEU A 84 -47.51 15.06 -15.22
CA LEU A 84 -47.57 15.69 -13.89
C LEU A 84 -48.83 15.34 -13.09
N GLN A 85 -49.84 14.72 -13.71
CA GLN A 85 -51.12 14.38 -13.08
C GLN A 85 -51.00 13.60 -11.75
N PRO A 86 -50.02 12.69 -11.54
CA PRO A 86 -49.88 11.96 -10.28
C PRO A 86 -49.61 12.81 -9.02
N VAL A 87 -49.18 14.07 -9.19
CA VAL A 87 -48.88 15.01 -8.09
C VAL A 87 -49.94 16.12 -7.93
N GLU A 88 -51.04 16.07 -8.69
CA GLU A 88 -52.14 17.04 -8.55
C GLU A 88 -52.87 16.86 -7.22
N GLY A 89 -53.13 17.96 -6.52
CA GLY A 89 -53.79 17.96 -5.21
C GLY A 89 -53.00 18.69 -4.12
N SER A 90 -53.45 18.55 -2.87
CA SER A 90 -52.84 19.23 -1.72
C SER A 90 -51.82 18.33 -1.01
N HIS A 91 -50.61 18.84 -0.84
CA HIS A 91 -49.47 18.13 -0.28
C HIS A 91 -48.63 19.07 0.61
N SER A 92 -48.47 18.72 1.89
CA SER A 92 -47.58 19.41 2.82
C SER A 92 -47.77 20.95 2.87
N GLY A 93 -49.01 21.42 2.77
CA GLY A 93 -49.35 22.85 2.80
C GLY A 93 -49.15 23.60 1.48
N ILE A 94 -48.94 22.91 0.36
CA ILE A 94 -49.06 23.44 -1.01
C ILE A 94 -50.06 22.64 -1.82
N THR A 95 -50.85 23.32 -2.63
CA THR A 95 -51.74 22.71 -3.62
C THR A 95 -51.12 22.79 -5.00
N VAL A 96 -50.93 21.65 -5.66
CA VAL A 96 -50.48 21.58 -7.05
C VAL A 96 -51.71 21.66 -7.97
N LYS A 97 -51.71 22.62 -8.89
CA LYS A 97 -52.74 22.80 -9.91
C LYS A 97 -52.15 22.73 -11.31
N LEU A 98 -52.78 21.94 -12.17
CA LEU A 98 -52.32 21.71 -13.53
C LEU A 98 -53.22 22.42 -14.53
N LEU A 99 -52.63 23.15 -15.47
CA LEU A 99 -53.33 23.89 -16.52
C LEU A 99 -52.86 23.38 -17.88
N ILE A 100 -53.82 23.06 -18.75
CA ILE A 100 -53.53 22.64 -20.12
C ILE A 100 -53.51 23.88 -21.01
N ARG A 101 -52.46 23.99 -21.83
CA ARG A 101 -52.33 25.05 -22.81
C ARG A 101 -53.48 25.05 -23.83
N ASP A 102 -54.05 26.22 -24.07
CA ASP A 102 -55.05 26.46 -25.11
C ASP A 102 -54.43 27.28 -26.24
N LYS A 103 -54.19 26.60 -27.37
CA LYS A 103 -53.62 27.22 -28.55
C LYS A 103 -54.62 28.12 -29.29
N LYS A 104 -55.93 28.02 -29.01
CA LYS A 104 -56.95 28.79 -29.73
C LYS A 104 -57.02 30.25 -29.26
N ASP A 105 -56.80 30.49 -27.97
CA ASP A 105 -56.79 31.84 -27.39
C ASP A 105 -55.38 32.35 -27.06
N ASP A 106 -54.34 31.62 -27.49
CA ASP A 106 -52.93 31.89 -27.17
C ASP A 106 -52.69 31.99 -25.66
N ASP A 107 -53.30 31.07 -24.91
CA ASP A 107 -53.22 30.94 -23.46
C ASP A 107 -53.69 32.17 -22.65
N LYS A 108 -54.36 33.16 -23.28
CA LYS A 108 -54.80 34.42 -22.62
C LYS A 108 -55.65 34.17 -21.38
N THR A 109 -56.58 33.21 -21.44
CA THR A 109 -57.43 32.86 -20.30
C THR A 109 -56.61 32.26 -19.15
N ASN A 110 -55.65 31.39 -19.48
CA ASN A 110 -54.76 30.77 -18.49
C ASN A 110 -53.80 31.79 -17.86
N PHE A 111 -53.21 32.68 -18.66
CA PHE A 111 -52.36 33.76 -18.16
C PHE A 111 -53.11 34.70 -17.23
N SER A 112 -54.37 35.04 -17.55
CA SER A 112 -55.22 35.87 -16.68
C SER A 112 -55.45 35.20 -15.31
N LYS A 113 -55.74 33.90 -15.29
CA LYS A 113 -55.88 33.13 -14.03
C LYS A 113 -54.58 33.12 -13.21
N LEU A 114 -53.43 32.98 -13.86
CA LEU A 114 -52.12 32.99 -13.19
C LEU A 114 -51.78 34.37 -12.61
N VAL A 115 -52.07 35.45 -13.34
CA VAL A 115 -51.91 36.82 -12.86
C VAL A 115 -52.81 37.10 -11.64
N GLU A 116 -54.06 36.65 -11.67
CA GLU A 116 -54.95 36.75 -10.49
C GLU A 116 -54.42 35.95 -9.30
N ALA A 117 -53.86 34.77 -9.53
CA ALA A 117 -53.25 33.97 -8.48
C ALA A 117 -52.03 34.67 -7.86
N ILE A 118 -51.19 35.30 -8.69
CA ILE A 118 -50.05 36.11 -8.21
C ILE A 118 -50.55 37.28 -7.35
N LYS A 119 -51.57 38.02 -7.80
CA LYS A 119 -52.14 39.17 -7.06
C LYS A 119 -52.78 38.76 -5.73
N LYS A 120 -53.25 37.53 -5.59
CA LYS A 120 -53.81 36.97 -4.34
C LYS A 120 -52.75 36.40 -3.39
N SER A 121 -51.53 36.18 -3.88
CA SER A 121 -50.43 35.63 -3.07
C SER A 121 -49.82 36.75 -2.23
N ARG A 122 -49.79 36.60 -0.90
CA ARG A 122 -49.22 37.58 0.04
C ARG A 122 -49.71 39.01 -0.25
N SER A 123 -48.81 39.94 -0.59
CA SER A 123 -49.17 41.33 -0.94
C SER A 123 -49.51 41.53 -2.43
N GLY A 124 -49.22 40.53 -3.27
CA GLY A 124 -49.54 40.53 -4.70
C GLY A 124 -48.79 41.56 -5.54
N SER A 125 -47.70 42.13 -5.03
CA SER A 125 -47.01 43.30 -5.60
C SER A 125 -45.68 42.96 -6.28
N SER A 126 -45.03 41.87 -5.88
CA SER A 126 -43.69 41.50 -6.29
C SER A 126 -43.62 40.10 -6.91
N LEU A 127 -42.91 39.99 -8.03
CA LEU A 127 -42.74 38.75 -8.80
C LEU A 127 -41.25 38.39 -8.90
N GLY A 128 -40.91 37.20 -8.45
CA GLY A 128 -39.60 36.59 -8.62
C GLY A 128 -39.47 36.00 -10.01
N GLU A 129 -38.40 36.36 -10.71
CA GLU A 129 -37.99 35.75 -11.98
C GLU A 129 -36.50 35.43 -11.96
N VAL A 130 -36.04 34.59 -12.89
CA VAL A 130 -34.61 34.42 -13.14
C VAL A 130 -34.22 35.40 -14.24
N SER A 131 -33.54 36.47 -13.88
CA SER A 131 -33.30 37.61 -14.78
C SER A 131 -32.42 37.27 -15.99
N LYS A 132 -31.58 36.25 -15.85
CA LYS A 132 -30.66 35.77 -16.91
C LYS A 132 -31.32 34.80 -17.88
N ASP A 133 -32.42 34.17 -17.49
CA ASP A 133 -33.07 33.15 -18.31
C ASP A 133 -34.01 33.86 -19.30
N LYS A 134 -33.62 33.87 -20.57
CA LYS A 134 -34.39 34.48 -21.66
C LYS A 134 -34.61 33.47 -22.77
N PHE A 135 -35.59 32.61 -22.57
CA PHE A 135 -36.01 31.65 -23.59
C PHE A 135 -36.78 32.33 -24.71
N GLU A 136 -36.49 31.93 -25.94
CA GLU A 136 -37.21 32.36 -27.13
C GLU A 136 -38.54 31.59 -27.32
N GLY A 137 -39.34 32.05 -28.28
CA GLY A 137 -40.59 31.41 -28.70
C GLY A 137 -41.86 32.12 -28.24
N ASP A 138 -42.89 32.03 -29.08
CA ASP A 138 -44.18 32.73 -28.94
C ASP A 138 -44.80 32.61 -27.55
N PHE A 139 -44.72 31.43 -26.93
CA PHE A 139 -45.25 31.16 -25.59
C PHE A 139 -44.57 32.01 -24.50
N CYS A 140 -43.24 32.06 -24.51
CA CYS A 140 -42.46 32.81 -23.52
C CYS A 140 -42.59 34.32 -23.74
N GLU A 141 -42.69 34.76 -25.00
CA GLU A 141 -42.93 36.16 -25.34
C GLU A 141 -44.32 36.64 -24.92
N ALA A 142 -45.35 35.82 -25.17
CA ALA A 142 -46.72 36.10 -24.72
C ALA A 142 -46.78 36.27 -23.20
N TRP A 143 -46.14 35.37 -22.44
CA TRP A 143 -46.04 35.49 -20.98
C TRP A 143 -45.29 36.76 -20.54
N ARG A 144 -44.12 37.05 -21.13
CA ARG A 144 -43.34 38.26 -20.84
C ARG A 144 -44.17 39.53 -21.08
N LYS A 145 -44.97 39.58 -22.15
CA LYS A 145 -45.87 40.69 -22.45
C LYS A 145 -46.95 40.85 -21.38
N VAL A 146 -47.57 39.74 -20.93
CA VAL A 146 -48.57 39.77 -19.84
C VAL A 146 -47.97 40.29 -18.53
N VAL A 147 -46.78 39.83 -18.16
CA VAL A 147 -46.08 40.27 -16.95
C VAL A 147 -45.76 41.77 -17.02
N SER A 148 -45.24 42.24 -18.17
CA SER A 148 -44.90 43.66 -18.38
C SER A 148 -46.12 44.60 -18.27
N THR A 149 -47.32 44.11 -18.60
CA THR A 149 -48.57 44.89 -18.55
C THR A 149 -49.10 45.03 -17.11
N ASN A 150 -48.77 44.09 -16.21
CA ASN A 150 -49.36 44.02 -14.86
C ASN A 150 -48.56 44.74 -13.75
N SER A 151 -47.51 45.50 -14.10
CA SER A 151 -46.76 46.39 -13.19
C SER A 151 -46.22 45.76 -11.89
N PHE A 152 -45.88 44.46 -11.90
CA PHE A 152 -45.24 43.81 -10.74
C PHE A 152 -43.81 44.31 -10.52
N VAL A 153 -43.39 44.42 -9.26
CA VAL A 153 -41.99 44.64 -8.90
C VAL A 153 -41.22 43.35 -9.14
N ARG A 154 -40.40 43.33 -10.20
CA ARG A 154 -39.63 42.14 -10.59
C ARG A 154 -38.33 42.05 -9.80
N LYS A 155 -38.05 40.89 -9.23
CA LYS A 155 -36.80 40.62 -8.49
C LYS A 155 -36.14 39.33 -8.96
N ASP A 156 -34.82 39.32 -8.96
CA ASP A 156 -34.05 38.12 -9.27
C ASP A 156 -34.08 37.13 -8.11
N VAL A 157 -34.50 35.88 -8.35
CA VAL A 157 -34.54 34.83 -7.32
C VAL A 157 -33.47 33.76 -7.49
N SER A 158 -32.50 33.96 -8.39
CA SER A 158 -31.47 32.96 -8.73
C SER A 158 -30.69 32.48 -7.51
N VAL A 159 -30.35 33.40 -6.59
CA VAL A 159 -29.61 33.09 -5.35
C VAL A 159 -30.43 32.21 -4.40
N GLY A 160 -31.73 32.48 -4.27
CA GLY A 160 -32.65 31.67 -3.47
C GLY A 160 -32.79 30.26 -4.02
N LEU A 161 -32.93 30.12 -5.35
CA LEU A 161 -32.97 28.82 -6.02
C LEU A 161 -31.66 28.05 -5.88
N ALA A 162 -30.51 28.72 -6.05
CA ALA A 162 -29.19 28.14 -5.81
C ALA A 162 -29.05 27.65 -4.36
N TYR A 163 -29.54 28.42 -3.38
CA TYR A 163 -29.53 28.01 -1.98
C TYR A 163 -30.36 26.73 -1.73
N VAL A 164 -31.51 26.57 -2.41
CA VAL A 164 -32.34 25.38 -2.24
C VAL A 164 -31.69 24.14 -2.88
N MET A 165 -31.15 24.26 -4.09
CA MET A 165 -30.62 23.12 -4.86
C MET A 165 -29.15 22.77 -4.56
N ALA A 166 -28.43 23.59 -3.79
CA ALA A 166 -27.01 23.38 -3.56
C ALA A 166 -26.68 22.10 -2.76
N PRO A 167 -27.32 21.80 -1.60
CA PRO A 167 -27.14 20.53 -0.91
C PRO A 167 -27.76 19.38 -1.71
N LYS A 168 -27.00 18.30 -1.90
CA LYS A 168 -27.42 17.10 -2.64
C LYS A 168 -27.94 16.03 -1.67
N ASP A 169 -29.06 15.42 -2.03
CA ASP A 169 -29.59 14.23 -1.36
C ASP A 169 -28.83 12.95 -1.75
N GLU A 170 -29.13 11.83 -1.09
CA GLU A 170 -28.42 10.56 -1.32
C GLU A 170 -28.60 10.01 -2.73
N THR A 171 -29.78 10.23 -3.34
CA THR A 171 -30.08 9.81 -4.70
C THR A 171 -29.25 10.61 -5.70
N GLU A 172 -29.20 11.93 -5.52
CA GLU A 172 -28.34 12.83 -6.31
C GLU A 172 -26.87 12.44 -6.16
N MET A 173 -26.42 12.18 -4.92
CA MET A 173 -25.04 11.77 -4.65
C MET A 173 -24.68 10.43 -5.31
N SER A 174 -25.60 9.47 -5.39
CA SER A 174 -25.36 8.22 -6.12
C SER A 174 -25.19 8.45 -7.62
N ILE A 175 -25.92 9.39 -8.21
CA ILE A 175 -25.79 9.76 -9.63
C ILE A 175 -24.45 10.45 -9.86
N ILE A 176 -24.10 11.41 -9.01
CA ILE A 176 -22.83 12.16 -9.06
C ILE A 176 -21.62 11.22 -8.97
N LYS A 177 -21.67 10.20 -8.11
CA LYS A 177 -20.58 9.20 -8.03
C LYS A 177 -20.37 8.45 -9.35
N ARG A 178 -21.46 8.08 -10.04
CA ARG A 178 -21.38 7.45 -11.37
C ARG A 178 -20.84 8.42 -12.43
N ALA A 179 -21.27 9.68 -12.39
CA ALA A 179 -20.72 10.73 -13.25
C ALA A 179 -19.21 10.95 -13.02
N CYS A 180 -18.76 10.93 -11.76
CA CYS A 180 -17.34 11.03 -11.41
C CYS A 180 -16.56 9.85 -11.99
N GLN A 181 -17.08 8.62 -11.85
CA GLN A 181 -16.46 7.42 -12.41
C GLN A 181 -16.33 7.54 -13.94
N ALA A 182 -17.40 7.93 -14.64
CA ALA A 182 -17.36 8.14 -16.09
C ALA A 182 -16.33 9.21 -16.49
N THR A 183 -16.28 10.33 -15.77
CA THR A 183 -15.27 11.39 -15.98
C THR A 183 -13.86 10.85 -15.83
N CYS A 184 -13.61 10.06 -14.78
CA CYS A 184 -12.30 9.46 -14.53
C CYS A 184 -11.93 8.43 -15.60
N ASP A 185 -12.88 7.60 -16.04
CA ASP A 185 -12.66 6.59 -17.08
C ASP A 185 -12.36 7.23 -18.44
N ILE A 186 -13.11 8.25 -18.86
CA ILE A 186 -12.88 8.99 -20.10
C ILE A 186 -11.50 9.66 -20.07
N TYR A 187 -11.14 10.28 -18.95
CA TYR A 187 -9.82 10.88 -18.81
C TYR A 187 -8.71 9.83 -18.91
N ASN A 188 -8.78 8.76 -18.12
CA ASN A 188 -7.66 7.84 -17.94
C ASN A 188 -7.51 6.85 -19.11
N LYS A 189 -8.63 6.30 -19.63
CA LYS A 189 -8.61 5.26 -20.66
C LYS A 189 -8.61 5.80 -22.09
N TYR A 190 -8.95 7.08 -22.27
CA TYR A 190 -8.97 7.70 -23.59
C TYR A 190 -8.04 8.92 -23.65
N LEU A 191 -8.39 10.05 -23.00
CA LEU A 191 -7.68 11.31 -23.24
C LEU A 191 -6.20 11.24 -22.87
N LYS A 192 -5.88 10.70 -21.69
CA LYS A 192 -4.50 10.53 -21.24
C LYS A 192 -3.72 9.64 -22.19
N GLN A 193 -4.31 8.51 -22.59
CA GLN A 193 -3.69 7.55 -23.48
C GLN A 193 -3.41 8.15 -24.86
N GLN A 194 -4.38 8.86 -25.44
CA GLN A 194 -4.20 9.56 -26.72
C GLN A 194 -3.14 10.66 -26.67
N ILE A 195 -3.00 11.34 -25.53
CA ILE A 195 -1.93 12.32 -25.36
C ILE A 195 -0.56 11.64 -25.26
N ILE A 196 -0.45 10.54 -24.53
CA ILE A 196 0.80 9.77 -24.42
C ILE A 196 1.20 9.22 -25.78
N GLU A 197 0.29 8.54 -26.50
CA GLU A 197 0.53 8.06 -27.86
C GLU A 197 0.91 9.19 -28.82
N ALA A 198 0.30 10.38 -28.69
CA ALA A 198 0.67 11.51 -29.53
C ALA A 198 2.07 12.07 -29.20
N VAL A 199 2.51 11.94 -27.96
CA VAL A 199 3.85 12.34 -27.50
C VAL A 199 4.89 11.32 -27.95
N ASP A 200 4.63 10.03 -27.75
CA ASP A 200 5.53 8.93 -28.11
C ASP A 200 5.76 8.82 -29.62
N ASP A 201 4.69 8.99 -30.42
CA ASP A 201 4.77 8.92 -31.89
C ASP A 201 5.09 10.29 -32.56
N GLU A 202 5.38 11.31 -31.76
CA GLU A 202 5.53 12.72 -32.18
C GLU A 202 4.42 13.22 -33.12
N LYS A 203 3.18 12.73 -32.93
CA LYS A 203 2.05 13.03 -33.80
C LYS A 203 1.59 14.48 -33.63
N LYS A 204 1.45 15.17 -34.76
CA LYS A 204 0.86 16.51 -34.82
C LYS A 204 -0.67 16.43 -34.73
N VAL A 205 -1.19 16.40 -33.51
CA VAL A 205 -2.64 16.41 -33.24
C VAL A 205 -3.10 17.79 -32.78
N ARG A 206 -4.24 18.28 -33.28
CA ARG A 206 -4.82 19.55 -32.83
C ARG A 206 -5.56 19.40 -31.50
N HIS A 207 -5.55 20.42 -30.64
CA HIS A 207 -6.32 20.41 -29.39
C HIS A 207 -7.81 20.16 -29.65
N SER A 208 -8.40 20.83 -30.64
CA SER A 208 -9.81 20.62 -31.02
C SER A 208 -10.09 19.17 -31.43
N LYS A 209 -9.16 18.49 -32.10
CA LYS A 209 -9.37 17.09 -32.54
C LYS A 209 -9.36 16.11 -31.36
N LEU A 210 -8.50 16.35 -30.36
CA LEU A 210 -8.54 15.59 -29.09
C LEU A 210 -9.84 15.84 -28.34
N SER A 211 -10.35 17.08 -28.34
CA SER A 211 -11.64 17.43 -27.74
C SER A 211 -12.79 16.66 -28.41
N ASP A 212 -12.87 16.68 -29.74
CA ASP A 212 -13.90 15.94 -30.49
C ASP A 212 -13.83 14.44 -30.18
N GLY A 213 -12.62 13.88 -30.11
CA GLY A 213 -12.40 12.48 -29.76
C GLY A 213 -12.86 12.12 -28.35
N VAL A 214 -12.79 13.04 -27.39
CA VAL A 214 -13.33 12.83 -26.03
C VAL A 214 -14.86 12.70 -26.07
N GLU A 215 -15.55 13.47 -26.92
CA GLU A 215 -17.00 13.35 -27.09
C GLU A 215 -17.38 12.01 -27.73
N GLU A 216 -16.63 11.56 -28.74
CA GLU A 216 -16.80 10.23 -29.33
C GLU A 216 -16.55 9.12 -28.30
N ALA A 217 -15.52 9.26 -27.47
CA ALA A 217 -15.19 8.30 -26.41
C ALA A 217 -16.28 8.22 -25.34
N ALA A 218 -16.93 9.34 -25.02
CA ALA A 218 -18.06 9.38 -24.09
C ALA A 218 -19.29 8.61 -24.60
N GLN A 219 -19.39 8.38 -25.92
CA GLN A 219 -20.45 7.59 -26.54
C GLN A 219 -20.06 6.11 -26.76
N SER A 220 -18.84 5.72 -26.40
CA SER A 220 -18.32 4.38 -26.65
C SER A 220 -18.35 3.48 -25.40
N LYS A 221 -18.94 2.29 -25.55
CA LYS A 221 -18.90 1.22 -24.53
C LYS A 221 -17.49 0.67 -24.28
N LYS A 222 -16.52 0.98 -25.15
CA LYS A 222 -15.11 0.56 -24.98
C LYS A 222 -14.51 1.17 -23.71
N TYR A 223 -14.78 2.45 -23.45
CA TYR A 223 -14.15 3.18 -22.35
C TYR A 223 -14.98 3.19 -21.07
N LEU A 224 -16.31 3.06 -21.19
CA LEU A 224 -17.27 3.21 -20.11
C LEU A 224 -17.93 1.88 -19.72
N SER A 225 -17.80 1.48 -18.46
CA SER A 225 -18.48 0.30 -17.89
C SER A 225 -19.45 0.69 -16.78
N GLY A 226 -20.62 0.04 -16.72
CA GLY A 226 -21.60 0.25 -15.64
C GLY A 226 -22.39 1.57 -15.69
N VAL A 227 -22.27 2.35 -16.77
CA VAL A 227 -23.00 3.60 -17.00
C VAL A 227 -23.87 3.46 -18.26
N ASP A 228 -25.11 3.95 -18.17
CA ASP A 228 -25.98 4.04 -19.35
C ASP A 228 -25.57 5.25 -20.20
N ILE A 229 -24.93 4.97 -21.33
CA ILE A 229 -24.38 5.97 -22.24
C ILE A 229 -25.46 6.89 -22.81
N SER A 230 -26.70 6.41 -22.95
CA SER A 230 -27.81 7.24 -23.44
C SER A 230 -28.19 8.39 -22.50
N LEU A 231 -27.75 8.32 -21.24
CA LEU A 231 -27.98 9.31 -20.19
C LEU A 231 -26.70 10.04 -19.79
N LEU A 232 -25.62 9.87 -20.55
CA LEU A 232 -24.32 10.47 -20.32
C LEU A 232 -24.02 11.50 -21.42
N GLU A 233 -23.68 12.72 -20.99
CA GLU A 233 -23.28 13.82 -21.86
C GLU A 233 -21.97 14.43 -21.33
N MET A 234 -21.29 15.24 -22.13
CA MET A 234 -20.19 16.07 -21.63
C MET A 234 -20.74 17.38 -21.04
N CYS A 235 -20.17 17.83 -19.92
CA CYS A 235 -20.59 19.07 -19.27
C CYS A 235 -20.30 20.30 -20.13
N TYR A 236 -19.21 20.22 -20.88
CA TYR A 236 -18.69 21.20 -21.84
C TYR A 236 -17.69 20.45 -22.75
N PRO A 237 -17.41 20.94 -23.97
CA PRO A 237 -16.37 20.36 -24.82
C PRO A 237 -15.03 20.31 -24.08
N ALA A 238 -14.30 19.19 -24.17
CA ALA A 238 -13.06 19.03 -23.41
C ALA A 238 -12.06 20.15 -23.75
N ILE A 239 -11.39 20.71 -22.74
CA ILE A 239 -10.47 21.82 -22.89
C ILE A 239 -9.05 21.28 -22.75
N ILE A 240 -8.32 21.25 -23.86
CA ILE A 240 -6.91 20.89 -23.94
C ILE A 240 -6.14 22.15 -24.35
N GLN A 241 -5.10 22.50 -23.58
CA GLN A 241 -4.26 23.67 -23.84
C GLN A 241 -2.79 23.31 -23.64
N SER A 242 -1.93 23.78 -24.55
CA SER A 242 -0.48 23.61 -24.49
C SER A 242 0.23 24.73 -25.27
N GLY A 243 1.57 24.75 -25.28
CA GLY A 243 2.37 25.60 -26.18
C GLY A 243 2.30 27.10 -25.88
N GLY A 244 2.26 27.47 -24.59
CA GLY A 244 2.25 28.88 -24.16
C GLY A 244 0.87 29.54 -24.12
N ASN A 245 -0.15 28.94 -24.73
CA ASN A 245 -1.49 29.49 -24.84
C ASN A 245 -2.45 28.90 -23.79
N TYR A 246 -2.39 29.41 -22.57
CA TYR A 246 -3.22 28.92 -21.46
C TYR A 246 -4.27 29.93 -21.02
N ASN A 247 -5.50 29.46 -20.83
CA ASN A 247 -6.59 30.21 -20.23
C ASN A 247 -7.36 29.30 -19.28
N LEU A 248 -7.03 29.39 -17.99
CA LEU A 248 -7.54 28.53 -16.92
C LEU A 248 -8.99 28.89 -16.53
N LYS A 249 -9.90 28.78 -17.49
CA LYS A 249 -11.35 29.03 -17.36
C LYS A 249 -12.09 27.93 -18.10
N PHE A 250 -13.31 27.63 -17.68
CA PHE A 250 -14.17 26.63 -18.32
C PHE A 250 -15.10 27.20 -19.39
N SER A 251 -14.92 28.48 -19.75
CA SER A 251 -15.71 29.19 -20.77
C SER A 251 -14.96 29.35 -22.08
N VAL A 252 -13.88 28.61 -22.27
CA VAL A 252 -13.05 28.62 -23.48
C VAL A 252 -13.14 27.26 -24.12
N GLU A 253 -12.83 27.20 -25.41
CA GLU A 253 -12.78 25.98 -26.19
C GLU A 253 -11.32 25.60 -26.47
N SER A 254 -11.10 24.32 -26.77
CA SER A 254 -9.83 23.84 -27.31
C SER A 254 -9.54 24.53 -28.64
N ASP A 255 -8.38 25.15 -28.76
CA ASP A 255 -8.02 25.88 -29.98
C ASP A 255 -7.64 24.92 -31.13
N LYS A 256 -7.30 25.49 -32.29
CA LYS A 256 -6.89 24.72 -33.49
C LYS A 256 -5.38 24.54 -33.59
N ASN A 257 -4.61 24.93 -32.57
CA ASN A 257 -3.17 24.73 -32.54
C ASN A 257 -2.85 23.25 -32.33
N ASN A 258 -1.67 22.84 -32.80
CA ASN A 258 -1.16 21.50 -32.54
C ASN A 258 -0.71 21.40 -31.07
N LEU A 259 -0.86 20.20 -30.53
CA LEU A 259 -0.38 19.83 -29.21
C LEU A 259 1.14 20.06 -29.16
N HIS A 260 1.59 20.83 -28.18
CA HIS A 260 2.99 21.03 -27.86
C HIS A 260 3.36 20.14 -26.66
N PHE A 261 4.45 19.40 -26.80
CA PHE A 261 4.92 18.43 -25.81
C PHE A 261 5.73 19.10 -24.70
N GLY A 262 5.11 20.06 -24.01
CA GLY A 262 5.66 20.71 -22.84
C GLY A 262 4.73 20.50 -21.66
N VAL A 263 3.83 21.47 -21.44
CA VAL A 263 2.81 21.39 -20.39
C VAL A 263 1.43 21.37 -21.02
N ILE A 264 0.65 20.34 -20.74
CA ILE A 264 -0.65 20.10 -21.36
C ILE A 264 -1.71 20.11 -20.26
N THR A 265 -2.52 21.16 -20.18
CA THR A 265 -3.65 21.21 -19.24
C THR A 265 -4.90 20.61 -19.89
N CYS A 266 -5.51 19.64 -19.23
CA CYS A 266 -6.70 18.92 -19.68
C CYS A 266 -7.83 19.15 -18.68
N SER A 267 -8.98 19.63 -19.16
CA SER A 267 -10.20 19.78 -18.38
C SER A 267 -11.36 19.08 -19.07
N LEU A 268 -12.04 18.18 -18.38
CA LEU A 268 -13.25 17.55 -18.88
C LEU A 268 -14.18 17.20 -17.72
N GLY A 269 -15.46 17.02 -18.02
CA GLY A 269 -16.45 16.63 -17.02
C GLY A 269 -17.60 15.92 -17.67
N ALA A 270 -17.99 14.77 -17.14
CA ALA A 270 -19.17 14.05 -17.59
C ALA A 270 -20.41 14.48 -16.80
N ARG A 271 -21.54 14.53 -17.48
CA ARG A 271 -22.87 14.87 -16.99
C ARG A 271 -23.74 13.62 -17.10
N TYR A 272 -23.99 12.94 -15.98
CA TYR A 272 -24.82 11.73 -15.96
C TYR A 272 -26.18 12.03 -15.35
N LYS A 273 -27.27 11.67 -16.06
CA LYS A 273 -28.64 12.03 -15.67
C LYS A 273 -28.76 13.51 -15.26
N GLN A 274 -28.15 14.39 -16.05
CA GLN A 274 -28.12 15.85 -15.87
C GLN A 274 -27.25 16.38 -14.71
N TYR A 275 -26.60 15.53 -13.89
CA TYR A 275 -25.68 15.99 -12.83
C TYR A 275 -24.24 16.06 -13.33
N CYS A 276 -23.66 17.24 -13.23
CA CYS A 276 -22.32 17.57 -13.69
C CYS A 276 -21.23 17.11 -12.70
N THR A 277 -20.09 16.77 -13.26
CA THR A 277 -18.83 16.53 -12.54
C THR A 277 -17.68 17.15 -13.31
N ASN A 278 -16.49 17.23 -12.73
CA ASN A 278 -15.35 17.86 -13.38
C ASN A 278 -14.03 17.29 -12.88
N ILE A 279 -13.08 17.14 -13.79
CA ILE A 279 -11.68 16.89 -13.48
C ILE A 279 -10.80 17.83 -14.28
N VAL A 280 -9.72 18.28 -13.66
CA VAL A 280 -8.64 19.00 -14.34
C VAL A 280 -7.31 18.36 -13.95
N ARG A 281 -6.48 18.07 -14.95
CA ARG A 281 -5.12 17.55 -14.78
C ARG A 281 -4.17 18.28 -15.70
N THR A 282 -2.92 18.33 -15.31
CA THR A 282 -1.83 18.86 -16.13
C THR A 282 -0.86 17.73 -16.39
N ILE A 283 -0.65 17.38 -17.65
CA ILE A 283 0.39 16.43 -18.08
C ILE A 283 1.64 17.26 -18.41
N MET A 284 2.81 16.78 -17.98
CA MET A 284 4.08 17.47 -18.17
C MET A 284 5.05 16.53 -18.90
N VAL A 285 5.56 16.93 -20.05
CA VAL A 285 6.55 16.17 -20.81
C VAL A 285 7.94 16.71 -20.44
N ASP A 286 8.83 15.82 -20.02
CA ASP A 286 10.19 16.11 -19.53
C ASP A 286 10.28 17.36 -18.62
N PRO A 287 9.50 17.43 -17.52
CA PRO A 287 9.47 18.62 -16.69
C PRO A 287 10.79 18.80 -15.93
N PRO A 288 11.43 20.00 -16.00
CA PRO A 288 12.54 20.33 -15.12
C PRO A 288 12.12 20.31 -13.65
N GLN A 289 13.08 20.11 -12.74
CA GLN A 289 12.81 20.02 -11.29
C GLN A 289 11.97 21.18 -10.75
N ALA A 290 12.30 22.42 -11.14
CA ALA A 290 11.54 23.60 -10.71
C ALA A 290 10.05 23.58 -11.12
N MET A 291 9.72 22.95 -12.26
CA MET A 291 8.34 22.77 -12.70
C MET A 291 7.64 21.70 -11.86
N GLN A 292 8.34 20.59 -11.56
CA GLN A 292 7.84 19.53 -10.69
C GLN A 292 7.54 20.08 -9.28
N ASP A 293 8.45 20.87 -8.72
CA ASP A 293 8.28 21.51 -7.41
C ASP A 293 7.08 22.46 -7.38
N ASN A 294 6.86 23.22 -8.46
CA ASN A 294 5.69 24.09 -8.58
C ASN A 294 4.38 23.31 -8.66
N TYR A 295 4.39 22.14 -9.30
CA TYR A 295 3.22 21.26 -9.37
C TYR A 295 2.94 20.57 -8.03
N GLU A 296 3.97 20.10 -7.33
CA GLU A 296 3.83 19.52 -5.98
C GLU A 296 3.34 20.57 -4.97
N PHE A 297 3.80 21.82 -5.11
CA PHE A 297 3.26 22.93 -4.34
C PHE A 297 1.78 23.20 -4.68
N LEU A 298 1.40 23.15 -5.96
CA LEU A 298 -0.01 23.30 -6.38
C LEU A 298 -0.92 22.21 -5.78
N LEU A 299 -0.44 20.97 -5.71
CA LEU A 299 -1.13 19.86 -5.04
C LEU A 299 -1.37 20.18 -3.56
N THR A 300 -0.33 20.63 -2.87
CA THR A 300 -0.39 21.01 -1.45
C THR A 300 -1.39 22.14 -1.22
N VAL A 301 -1.42 23.16 -2.10
CA VAL A 301 -2.39 24.27 -2.01
C VAL A 301 -3.83 23.77 -2.16
N GLN A 302 -4.09 22.85 -3.10
CA GLN A 302 -5.42 22.27 -3.27
C GLN A 302 -5.85 21.48 -2.02
N GLU A 303 -4.94 20.73 -1.40
CA GLU A 303 -5.22 19.98 -0.17
C GLU A 303 -5.58 20.90 1.01
N GLU A 304 -4.87 22.01 1.19
CA GLU A 304 -5.20 23.01 2.22
C GLU A 304 -6.57 23.66 1.98
N ILE A 305 -6.92 23.95 0.71
CA ILE A 305 -8.25 24.46 0.35
C ILE A 305 -9.33 23.42 0.72
N LEU A 306 -9.11 22.14 0.41
CA LEU A 306 -10.04 21.05 0.75
C LEU A 306 -10.19 20.85 2.27
N LYS A 307 -9.09 20.98 3.03
CA LYS A 307 -9.11 20.94 4.51
C LYS A 307 -9.96 22.06 5.10
N LYS A 308 -9.91 23.26 4.52
CA LYS A 308 -10.69 24.43 4.99
C LYS A 308 -12.15 24.40 4.53
N LEU A 309 -12.45 23.74 3.43
CA LEU A 309 -13.80 23.62 2.87
C LEU A 309 -14.66 22.65 3.70
N LYS A 310 -15.32 23.18 4.74
CA LYS A 310 -16.17 22.41 5.68
C LYS A 310 -17.54 23.05 5.88
N HIS A 311 -18.47 22.30 6.46
CA HIS A 311 -19.77 22.84 6.86
C HIS A 311 -19.62 24.07 7.77
N GLY A 312 -20.41 25.12 7.50
CA GLY A 312 -20.43 26.35 8.31
C GLY A 312 -19.34 27.37 7.94
N VAL A 313 -18.40 27.03 7.06
CA VAL A 313 -17.32 27.94 6.64
C VAL A 313 -17.76 28.82 5.47
N LYS A 314 -17.51 30.13 5.57
CA LYS A 314 -17.74 31.07 4.46
C LYS A 314 -16.75 30.83 3.31
N LEU A 315 -17.23 30.83 2.07
CA LEU A 315 -16.39 30.58 0.90
C LEU A 315 -15.28 31.62 0.70
N ARG A 316 -15.51 32.89 1.08
CA ARG A 316 -14.44 33.90 1.12
C ARG A 316 -13.30 33.54 2.07
N SER A 317 -13.59 32.87 3.19
CA SER A 317 -12.57 32.45 4.16
C SER A 317 -11.75 31.28 3.63
N VAL A 318 -12.39 30.35 2.90
CA VAL A 318 -11.69 29.28 2.18
C VAL A 318 -10.74 29.87 1.14
N TYR A 319 -11.21 30.85 0.36
CA TYR A 319 -10.38 31.56 -0.62
C TYR A 319 -9.20 32.30 0.04
N GLN A 320 -9.47 33.08 1.09
CA GLN A 320 -8.44 33.83 1.80
C GLN A 320 -7.37 32.91 2.39
N HIS A 321 -7.78 31.77 2.96
CA HIS A 321 -6.86 30.78 3.50
C HIS A 321 -5.89 30.22 2.44
N GLY A 322 -6.39 29.85 1.25
CA GLY A 322 -5.53 29.38 0.17
C GLY A 322 -4.55 30.45 -0.33
N VAL A 323 -4.99 31.70 -0.44
CA VAL A 323 -4.12 32.83 -0.83
C VAL A 323 -3.06 33.12 0.24
N GLU A 324 -3.43 33.13 1.51
CA GLU A 324 -2.51 33.34 2.63
C GLU A 324 -1.47 32.20 2.72
N TYR A 325 -1.89 30.95 2.49
CA TYR A 325 -0.99 29.82 2.45
C TYR A 325 0.06 29.98 1.35
N VAL A 326 -0.36 30.31 0.11
CA VAL A 326 0.56 30.59 -1.00
C VAL A 326 1.50 31.74 -0.65
N LYS A 327 0.96 32.86 -0.13
CA LYS A 327 1.76 34.04 0.25
C LYS A 327 2.80 33.72 1.32
N SER A 328 2.50 32.82 2.26
CA SER A 328 3.42 32.45 3.35
C SER A 328 4.57 31.54 2.92
N LYS A 329 4.37 30.71 1.89
CA LYS A 329 5.34 29.70 1.45
C LYS A 329 6.08 30.10 0.18
N ARG A 330 5.37 30.64 -0.82
CA ARG A 330 5.88 31.04 -2.14
C ARG A 330 5.23 32.37 -2.58
N PRO A 331 5.62 33.51 -1.99
CA PRO A 331 5.02 34.82 -2.29
C PRO A 331 5.11 35.22 -3.77
N GLU A 332 6.12 34.75 -4.49
CA GLU A 332 6.35 34.96 -5.92
C GLU A 332 5.30 34.32 -6.84
N LEU A 333 4.49 33.39 -6.33
CA LEU A 333 3.44 32.71 -7.09
C LEU A 333 2.04 33.31 -6.89
N VAL A 334 1.89 34.27 -5.98
CA VAL A 334 0.58 34.84 -5.59
C VAL A 334 -0.10 35.52 -6.79
N ASP A 335 0.65 36.28 -7.57
CA ASP A 335 0.20 36.98 -8.78
C ASP A 335 0.00 36.06 -9.99
N LYS A 336 0.46 34.80 -9.90
CA LYS A 336 0.25 33.74 -10.90
C LYS A 336 -0.98 32.89 -10.60
N LEU A 337 -1.46 32.93 -9.37
CA LEU A 337 -2.56 32.12 -8.84
C LEU A 337 -3.92 32.47 -9.49
N THR A 338 -4.77 31.47 -9.68
CA THR A 338 -6.14 31.67 -10.19
C THR A 338 -6.97 32.59 -9.28
N LYS A 339 -7.81 33.44 -9.88
CA LYS A 339 -8.63 34.44 -9.16
C LYS A 339 -9.76 33.85 -8.30
N ASN A 340 -10.02 32.55 -8.42
CA ASN A 340 -10.97 31.78 -7.63
C ASN A 340 -10.45 30.34 -7.53
N PHE A 341 -10.94 29.60 -6.53
CA PHE A 341 -10.58 28.20 -6.30
C PHE A 341 -11.69 27.21 -6.69
N GLY A 342 -12.51 27.61 -7.67
CA GLY A 342 -13.64 26.83 -8.16
C GLY A 342 -15.00 27.29 -7.60
N PHE A 343 -16.00 26.44 -7.70
CA PHE A 343 -17.42 26.79 -7.54
C PHE A 343 -18.28 25.59 -7.18
N ALA A 344 -19.45 25.82 -6.59
CA ALA A 344 -20.42 24.75 -6.41
C ALA A 344 -20.94 24.25 -7.78
N MET A 345 -21.26 22.97 -7.84
CA MET A 345 -21.76 22.28 -9.02
C MET A 345 -22.95 21.37 -8.65
N GLY A 346 -23.69 20.93 -9.65
CA GLY A 346 -24.85 20.05 -9.50
C GLY A 346 -25.48 19.79 -10.85
N ILE A 347 -26.77 20.09 -10.99
CA ILE A 347 -27.44 20.06 -12.30
C ILE A 347 -26.85 21.14 -13.24
N GLU A 348 -26.51 22.29 -12.66
CA GLU A 348 -25.71 23.31 -13.32
C GLU A 348 -24.23 23.03 -13.10
N PHE A 349 -23.45 23.17 -14.18
CA PHE A 349 -22.01 23.00 -14.10
C PHE A 349 -21.36 24.01 -13.15
N ARG A 350 -21.76 25.28 -13.24
CA ARG A 350 -21.15 26.37 -12.46
C ARG A 350 -22.19 27.23 -11.75
N GLU A 351 -22.25 27.10 -10.42
CA GLU A 351 -23.04 27.97 -9.58
C GLU A 351 -22.28 29.25 -9.21
N SER A 352 -22.68 30.37 -9.83
CA SER A 352 -22.01 31.67 -9.64
C SER A 352 -22.17 32.22 -8.22
N SER A 353 -23.26 31.90 -7.52
CA SER A 353 -23.55 32.37 -6.16
C SER A 353 -22.68 31.69 -5.10
N TYR A 354 -22.09 30.54 -5.45
CA TYR A 354 -21.25 29.70 -4.58
C TYR A 354 -19.85 29.52 -5.19
N LEU A 355 -19.27 30.61 -5.68
CA LEU A 355 -17.87 30.67 -6.13
C LEU A 355 -16.93 30.71 -4.91
N ILE A 356 -15.87 29.92 -4.90
CA ILE A 356 -14.79 30.04 -3.90
C ILE A 356 -13.91 31.22 -4.31
N GLY A 357 -14.30 32.42 -3.88
CA GLY A 357 -13.67 33.66 -4.28
C GLY A 357 -13.73 34.74 -3.19
N PRO A 358 -13.02 35.87 -3.38
CA PRO A 358 -12.79 36.86 -2.33
C PRO A 358 -14.06 37.58 -1.87
N LYS A 359 -15.08 37.66 -2.72
CA LYS A 359 -16.32 38.42 -2.47
C LYS A 359 -17.51 37.54 -2.09
N THR A 360 -17.30 36.23 -1.91
CA THR A 360 -18.41 35.29 -1.71
C THR A 360 -18.69 35.04 -0.22
N ASP A 361 -19.72 35.70 0.30
CA ASP A 361 -20.17 35.53 1.70
C ASP A 361 -21.01 34.27 1.94
N ALA A 362 -21.34 33.52 0.88
CA ALA A 362 -22.06 32.25 0.99
C ALA A 362 -21.30 31.24 1.86
N THR A 363 -22.05 30.41 2.58
CA THR A 363 -21.50 29.42 3.52
C THR A 363 -21.60 28.02 2.93
N ALA A 364 -20.51 27.27 3.01
CA ALA A 364 -20.48 25.85 2.63
C ALA A 364 -21.38 25.04 3.56
N ARG A 365 -22.25 24.20 2.99
CA ARG A 365 -23.18 23.34 3.72
C ARG A 365 -22.92 21.88 3.43
N LYS A 366 -23.15 21.03 4.43
CA LYS A 366 -23.11 19.57 4.29
C LYS A 366 -23.91 19.14 3.05
N GLY A 367 -23.33 18.25 2.26
CA GLY A 367 -23.94 17.73 1.04
C GLY A 367 -23.80 18.64 -0.18
N MET A 368 -23.20 19.82 -0.08
CA MET A 368 -22.86 20.60 -1.28
C MET A 368 -21.71 19.94 -2.05
N LEU A 369 -21.80 20.02 -3.37
CA LEU A 369 -20.78 19.54 -4.31
C LEU A 369 -20.03 20.75 -4.91
N PHE A 370 -18.71 20.68 -4.97
CA PHE A 370 -17.84 21.72 -5.50
C PHE A 370 -16.87 21.17 -6.55
N ASN A 371 -16.65 21.95 -7.60
CA ASN A 371 -15.41 21.89 -8.37
C ASN A 371 -14.35 22.64 -7.57
N VAL A 372 -13.34 21.97 -7.05
CA VAL A 372 -12.23 22.61 -6.34
C VAL A 372 -11.03 22.63 -7.27
N CYS A 373 -10.79 23.78 -7.90
CA CYS A 373 -9.74 23.94 -8.91
C CYS A 373 -8.79 25.08 -8.56
N VAL A 374 -7.49 24.85 -8.70
CA VAL A 374 -6.44 25.82 -8.42
C VAL A 374 -5.38 25.72 -9.51
N GLY A 375 -4.81 26.85 -9.90
CA GLY A 375 -3.77 26.87 -10.92
C GLY A 375 -2.82 28.05 -10.81
N PHE A 376 -1.66 27.89 -11.44
CA PHE A 376 -0.69 28.95 -11.68
C PHE A 376 -0.61 29.20 -13.18
N SER A 377 -0.80 30.45 -13.59
CA SER A 377 -0.78 30.87 -14.99
C SER A 377 0.37 31.83 -15.26
N ASN A 378 0.81 31.93 -16.52
CA ASN A 378 1.90 32.82 -16.94
C ASN A 378 3.23 32.54 -16.20
N MET A 379 3.54 31.26 -16.00
CA MET A 379 4.82 30.82 -15.45
C MET A 379 5.88 30.79 -16.55
N THR A 380 7.14 31.05 -16.24
CA THR A 380 8.23 31.11 -17.25
C THR A 380 9.29 30.06 -16.99
N LYS A 381 9.77 29.40 -18.06
CA LYS A 381 10.91 28.46 -18.00
C LYS A 381 12.24 29.23 -18.04
N SER A 382 13.14 28.99 -17.09
CA SER A 382 14.51 29.53 -17.13
C SER A 382 15.36 28.69 -18.09
N GLY A 383 15.99 29.34 -19.10
CA GLY A 383 16.99 28.69 -19.97
C GLY A 383 16.49 28.07 -21.28
N SER A 384 15.33 28.44 -21.83
CA SER A 384 14.86 27.90 -23.12
C SER A 384 15.65 28.48 -24.31
N GLY A 385 16.60 27.73 -24.84
CA GLY A 385 17.10 27.94 -26.21
C GLY A 385 15.99 27.70 -27.23
N GLY A 386 15.89 28.57 -28.24
CA GLY A 386 15.18 28.34 -29.51
C GLY A 386 13.64 28.39 -29.52
N ASP A 387 12.94 27.62 -28.69
CA ASP A 387 11.49 27.43 -28.83
C ASP A 387 10.67 28.45 -28.03
N SER A 388 10.11 29.44 -28.73
CA SER A 388 9.25 30.48 -28.15
C SER A 388 7.96 29.95 -27.52
N ALA A 389 7.45 28.79 -27.95
CA ALA A 389 6.23 28.17 -27.43
C ALA A 389 6.44 27.49 -26.07
N ALA A 390 7.68 27.07 -25.78
CA ALA A 390 8.05 26.44 -24.50
C ALA A 390 8.40 27.43 -23.38
N LYS A 391 8.41 28.74 -23.67
CA LYS A 391 8.88 29.78 -22.73
C LYS A 391 7.89 30.02 -21.59
N THR A 392 6.59 29.95 -21.87
CA THR A 392 5.51 30.20 -20.91
C THR A 392 4.71 28.92 -20.68
N TYR A 393 4.37 28.61 -19.43
CA TYR A 393 3.53 27.46 -19.08
C TYR A 393 2.48 27.82 -18.02
N ALA A 394 1.52 26.92 -17.82
CA ALA A 394 0.54 27.01 -16.74
C ALA A 394 0.31 25.63 -16.12
N LEU A 395 0.07 25.60 -14.82
CA LEU A 395 -0.29 24.40 -14.08
C LEU A 395 -1.72 24.55 -13.60
N PHE A 396 -2.57 23.56 -13.84
CA PHE A 396 -3.97 23.58 -13.44
C PHE A 396 -4.43 22.23 -12.91
N LEU A 397 -5.08 22.25 -11.76
CA LEU A 397 -5.52 21.07 -11.05
C LEU A 397 -6.94 21.27 -10.53
N GLY A 398 -7.77 20.24 -10.62
CA GLY A 398 -9.17 20.34 -10.25
C GLY A 398 -9.83 19.00 -10.02
N ASP A 399 -10.69 18.95 -9.01
CA ASP A 399 -11.42 17.76 -8.61
C ASP A 399 -12.85 18.11 -8.17
N THR A 400 -13.78 17.18 -8.37
CA THR A 400 -15.10 17.25 -7.76
C THR A 400 -15.01 16.79 -6.30
N ALA A 401 -15.47 17.61 -5.35
CA ALA A 401 -15.44 17.33 -3.92
C ALA A 401 -16.78 17.63 -3.24
N THR A 402 -17.13 16.84 -2.22
CA THR A 402 -18.37 17.00 -1.45
C THR A 402 -18.08 17.48 -0.04
N VAL A 403 -18.81 18.49 0.43
CA VAL A 403 -18.71 19.02 1.79
C VAL A 403 -19.31 18.05 2.80
N LYS A 404 -18.50 17.68 3.79
CA LYS A 404 -18.89 16.85 4.94
C LYS A 404 -19.25 17.73 6.14
N GLU A 405 -19.78 17.10 7.19
CA GLU A 405 -20.20 17.80 8.41
C GLU A 405 -18.99 18.24 9.24
N ASP A 406 -18.20 17.29 9.77
CA ASP A 406 -17.04 17.58 10.62
C ASP A 406 -15.68 17.33 9.93
N GLU A 407 -15.71 16.65 8.79
CA GLU A 407 -14.52 16.27 8.02
C GLU A 407 -14.20 17.31 6.91
N PRO A 408 -12.93 17.35 6.45
CA PRO A 408 -12.57 18.00 5.18
C PRO A 408 -13.48 17.57 4.01
N ALA A 409 -13.58 18.42 2.98
CA ALA A 409 -14.30 18.06 1.77
C ALA A 409 -13.73 16.77 1.16
N ALA A 410 -14.60 15.81 0.87
CA ALA A 410 -14.22 14.50 0.35
C ALA A 410 -14.18 14.54 -1.18
N VAL A 411 -13.02 14.23 -1.76
CA VAL A 411 -12.84 14.14 -3.22
C VAL A 411 -13.63 12.95 -3.78
N CYS A 412 -14.38 13.19 -4.84
CA CYS A 412 -15.17 12.18 -5.56
C CYS A 412 -14.46 11.65 -6.82
N THR A 413 -13.62 12.46 -7.46
CA THR A 413 -12.80 12.07 -8.61
C THR A 413 -11.50 11.39 -8.14
N GLN A 414 -11.55 10.08 -7.97
CA GLN A 414 -10.44 9.27 -7.43
C GLN A 414 -9.40 8.92 -8.52
N LEU A 415 -8.73 9.93 -9.07
CA LEU A 415 -7.62 9.75 -10.01
C LEU A 415 -6.29 10.22 -9.43
N LYS A 416 -5.27 9.39 -9.63
CA LYS A 416 -3.87 9.67 -9.28
C LYS A 416 -3.43 11.00 -9.92
N LYS A 417 -2.75 11.84 -9.14
CA LYS A 417 -2.37 13.21 -9.53
C LYS A 417 -1.02 13.71 -9.00
N ARG A 418 -0.20 12.84 -8.40
CA ARG A 418 1.20 13.20 -8.05
C ARG A 418 2.05 13.34 -9.31
N VAL A 419 3.15 14.09 -9.24
CA VAL A 419 4.09 14.33 -10.37
C VAL A 419 4.35 13.07 -11.19
N LYS A 420 4.74 11.96 -10.55
CA LYS A 420 5.02 10.68 -11.24
C LYS A 420 3.90 10.07 -12.09
N HIS A 421 2.64 10.49 -11.90
CA HIS A 421 1.51 9.97 -12.66
C HIS A 421 1.10 10.86 -13.83
N VAL A 422 1.58 12.10 -13.83
CA VAL A 422 1.24 13.13 -14.81
C VAL A 422 2.46 13.63 -15.58
N SER A 423 3.67 13.25 -15.17
CA SER A 423 4.89 13.44 -15.95
C SER A 423 5.05 12.31 -16.97
N VAL A 424 5.43 12.66 -18.19
CA VAL A 424 5.83 11.78 -19.29
C VAL A 424 7.30 12.09 -19.59
N PHE A 425 8.15 11.08 -19.73
CA PHE A 425 9.56 11.25 -20.06
C PHE A 425 9.84 10.59 -21.40
N LEU A 426 10.34 11.35 -22.37
CA LEU A 426 10.64 10.84 -23.70
C LEU A 426 11.95 10.04 -23.69
N LYS A 427 11.98 8.91 -24.39
CA LYS A 427 13.21 8.16 -24.66
C LYS A 427 13.99 8.86 -25.78
N GLY A 428 15.31 8.99 -25.64
CA GLY A 428 16.15 9.72 -26.59
C GLY A 428 16.29 9.04 -27.95
N ASP A 429 16.22 9.83 -29.03
CA ASP A 429 16.12 9.43 -30.44
C ASP A 429 17.45 8.95 -31.09
N SER A 430 18.36 8.31 -30.32
CA SER A 430 19.68 7.89 -30.83
C SER A 430 19.86 6.39 -31.12
N ASP A 431 18.85 5.56 -30.85
CA ASP A 431 18.98 4.09 -30.95
C ASP A 431 17.89 3.48 -31.85
N VAL A 432 17.80 3.95 -33.10
CA VAL A 432 16.95 3.35 -34.13
C VAL A 432 17.79 2.49 -35.07
N ASP A 433 18.09 1.27 -34.64
CA ASP A 433 18.43 0.12 -35.51
C ASP A 433 18.40 -1.15 -34.64
N GLU A 434 17.26 -1.86 -34.59
CA GLU A 434 17.21 -3.33 -34.68
C GLU A 434 15.77 -3.83 -34.86
N GLU A 435 15.65 -4.88 -35.66
CA GLU A 435 14.51 -5.32 -36.47
C GLU A 435 13.24 -5.78 -35.73
N GLU A 436 12.11 -5.64 -36.45
CA GLU A 436 10.75 -6.08 -36.16
C GLU A 436 10.65 -7.54 -35.63
N LYS A 437 10.09 -7.72 -34.42
CA LYS A 437 9.42 -8.95 -34.00
C LYS A 437 8.10 -8.64 -33.29
N GLU A 438 7.11 -9.47 -33.62
CA GLU A 438 5.67 -9.33 -33.42
C GLU A 438 5.22 -8.90 -32.01
N GLU A 439 4.29 -7.94 -31.98
CA GLU A 439 3.63 -7.39 -30.80
C GLU A 439 2.80 -8.44 -30.05
N VAL A 440 3.12 -8.66 -28.77
CA VAL A 440 2.20 -9.21 -27.78
C VAL A 440 1.69 -8.04 -26.94
N GLU A 441 0.37 -7.79 -26.94
CA GLU A 441 -0.29 -6.77 -26.13
C GLU A 441 0.03 -6.97 -24.62
N GLU A 442 1.03 -6.25 -24.09
CA GLU A 442 1.27 -6.17 -22.65
C GLU A 442 0.39 -5.08 -22.02
N SER A 443 -0.54 -5.53 -21.18
CA SER A 443 -1.39 -4.67 -20.37
C SER A 443 -0.58 -3.89 -19.32
N ASP A 444 -0.67 -2.56 -19.38
CA ASP A 444 -0.33 -1.55 -18.37
C ASP A 444 0.01 -2.09 -16.96
N GLN A 445 1.32 -2.13 -16.67
CA GLN A 445 1.83 -2.32 -15.31
C GLN A 445 1.82 -0.96 -14.57
N LEU A 446 0.89 -0.84 -13.62
CA LEU A 446 0.70 0.29 -12.71
C LEU A 446 1.87 0.48 -11.74
N LEU A 447 2.56 1.62 -11.80
CA LEU A 447 3.65 1.95 -10.86
C LEU A 447 3.16 2.61 -9.54
N GLY A 448 3.23 1.84 -8.45
CA GLY A 448 2.97 2.18 -7.03
C GLY A 448 3.93 3.20 -6.43
N ARG A 449 3.65 3.69 -5.21
CA ARG A 449 4.29 4.87 -4.57
C ARG A 449 5.82 4.76 -4.46
N GLY A 450 6.51 5.88 -4.73
CA GLY A 450 7.92 6.07 -4.38
C GLY A 450 8.89 5.15 -5.10
N ARG A 451 8.91 5.16 -6.44
CA ARG A 451 10.08 4.66 -7.16
C ARG A 451 11.22 5.65 -6.91
N ARG A 452 12.22 5.23 -6.12
CA ARG A 452 13.62 5.59 -6.40
C ARG A 452 13.85 5.24 -7.88
N ASN A 453 14.29 6.21 -8.67
CA ASN A 453 14.32 6.13 -10.14
C ASN A 453 15.35 5.08 -10.61
N ALA A 454 15.00 3.80 -10.57
CA ALA A 454 15.72 2.76 -11.30
C ALA A 454 15.17 2.68 -12.73
N VAL A 455 15.61 3.60 -13.59
CA VAL A 455 15.55 3.47 -15.05
C VAL A 455 16.91 3.95 -15.58
N LEU A 456 17.81 2.99 -15.84
CA LEU A 456 18.98 3.20 -16.68
C LEU A 456 18.53 3.24 -18.14
N GLU A 457 18.48 4.42 -18.74
CA GLU A 457 18.75 4.58 -20.17
C GLU A 457 20.12 5.23 -20.31
N GLN A 458 21.18 4.43 -20.28
CA GLN A 458 22.51 4.81 -20.75
C GLN A 458 23.41 3.56 -20.92
N ARG A 459 23.22 2.85 -22.03
CA ARG A 459 24.33 2.25 -22.79
C ARG A 459 24.26 2.99 -24.12
N THR A 460 25.21 3.83 -24.56
CA THR A 460 26.65 3.60 -24.65
C THR A 460 27.37 4.94 -24.96
N ARG A 461 28.65 5.06 -24.54
CA ARG A 461 29.68 6.08 -24.90
C ARG A 461 29.69 7.42 -24.15
N ALA A 462 29.98 7.39 -22.84
CA ALA A 462 30.70 8.47 -22.13
C ALA A 462 31.31 7.97 -20.80
N ASP A 463 32.08 6.88 -20.83
CA ASP A 463 32.47 6.13 -19.62
C ASP A 463 33.23 6.97 -18.57
N ASN A 464 33.99 8.00 -18.96
CA ASN A 464 34.78 8.76 -17.98
C ASN A 464 34.02 9.93 -17.30
N SER A 465 32.86 10.37 -17.81
CA SER A 465 32.14 11.53 -17.23
C SER A 465 31.08 11.13 -16.18
N ASN A 466 30.55 9.91 -16.24
CA ASN A 466 29.54 9.44 -15.30
C ASN A 466 30.16 8.96 -13.98
N GLU A 467 31.36 8.39 -14.02
CA GLU A 467 32.07 7.92 -12.82
C GLU A 467 32.44 9.08 -11.89
N GLU A 468 32.90 10.20 -12.44
CA GLU A 468 33.25 11.40 -11.66
C GLU A 468 32.02 12.06 -11.01
N LYS A 469 30.87 12.06 -11.70
CA LYS A 469 29.58 12.52 -11.15
C LYS A 469 29.06 11.56 -10.07
N ARG A 470 29.23 10.26 -10.27
CA ARG A 470 28.85 9.22 -9.31
C ARG A 470 29.68 9.35 -8.03
N ALA A 471 30.99 9.57 -8.15
CA ALA A 471 31.89 9.80 -7.03
C ALA A 471 31.54 11.08 -6.24
N GLN A 472 31.21 12.19 -6.92
CA GLN A 472 30.79 13.43 -6.26
C GLN A 472 29.48 13.25 -5.48
N HIS A 473 28.48 12.58 -6.07
CA HIS A 473 27.21 12.31 -5.41
C HIS A 473 27.40 11.39 -4.18
N GLN A 474 28.21 10.35 -4.30
CA GLN A 474 28.51 9.43 -3.19
C GLN A 474 29.24 10.12 -2.04
N LYS A 475 30.15 11.06 -2.34
CA LYS A 475 30.83 11.87 -1.32
C LYS A 475 29.87 12.80 -0.56
N GLU A 476 28.90 13.39 -1.25
CA GLU A 476 27.87 14.24 -0.63
C GLU A 476 26.90 13.40 0.23
N LEU A 477 26.55 12.19 -0.23
CA LEU A 477 25.76 11.22 0.54
C LEU A 477 26.49 10.75 1.81
N ALA A 478 27.80 10.49 1.73
CA ALA A 478 28.60 10.06 2.89
C ALA A 478 28.60 11.11 4.02
N GLN A 479 28.76 12.39 3.66
CA GLN A 479 28.71 13.49 4.63
C GLN A 479 27.33 13.60 5.29
N LYS A 480 26.27 13.59 4.48
CA LYS A 480 24.89 13.66 4.95
C LYS A 480 24.51 12.47 5.83
N MET A 481 24.97 11.27 5.48
CA MET A 481 24.78 10.05 6.27
C MET A 481 25.39 10.20 7.67
N ASN A 482 26.66 10.61 7.76
CA ASN A 482 27.34 10.80 9.04
C ASN A 482 26.66 11.88 9.92
N GLU A 483 26.17 12.96 9.32
CA GLU A 483 25.38 14.00 10.02
C GLU A 483 24.03 13.47 10.55
N ASP A 484 23.27 12.77 9.70
CA ASP A 484 21.97 12.17 10.06
C ASP A 484 22.11 11.05 11.10
N ALA A 485 23.20 10.28 11.05
CA ALA A 485 23.54 9.27 12.06
C ALA A 485 23.87 9.93 13.41
N LYS A 486 24.69 10.99 13.41
CA LYS A 486 25.02 11.75 14.62
C LYS A 486 23.78 12.38 15.28
N LEU A 487 22.87 12.93 14.49
CA LEU A 487 21.59 13.50 14.97
C LEU A 487 20.66 12.43 15.56
N ARG A 488 20.54 11.26 14.92
CA ARG A 488 19.75 10.13 15.44
C ARG A 488 20.28 9.59 16.76
N MET A 489 21.60 9.52 16.92
CA MET A 489 22.24 9.06 18.15
C MET A 489 22.15 10.09 19.29
N GLN A 490 22.14 11.39 19.00
CA GLN A 490 21.86 12.42 20.02
C GLN A 490 20.40 12.42 20.50
N GLY A 491 19.46 12.08 19.61
CA GLY A 491 18.02 12.00 19.93
C GLY A 491 17.58 10.70 20.59
N THR A 492 18.40 9.65 20.51
CA THR A 492 18.13 8.36 21.14
C THR A 492 18.77 8.36 22.52
N THR A 493 18.05 8.89 23.53
CA THR A 493 18.34 8.53 24.92
C THR A 493 18.38 7.02 24.98
N LEU A 494 19.55 6.45 25.28
CA LEU A 494 19.74 5.04 25.60
C LEU A 494 18.59 4.63 26.51
N GLY A 495 17.62 3.92 25.94
CA GLY A 495 16.69 3.15 26.73
C GLY A 495 17.56 2.16 27.47
N THR A 496 17.81 2.44 28.75
CA THR A 496 18.24 1.40 29.67
C THR A 496 17.17 0.34 29.58
N ASP A 497 17.45 -0.71 28.81
CA ASP A 497 16.70 -1.94 28.87
C ASP A 497 16.69 -2.33 30.34
N ASP A 498 15.55 -2.11 30.99
CA ASP A 498 15.19 -2.76 32.23
C ASP A 498 15.12 -4.25 31.90
N LYS A 499 16.29 -4.90 31.85
CA LYS A 499 16.42 -6.34 31.88
C LYS A 499 15.69 -6.78 33.13
N LYS A 500 14.43 -7.20 32.96
CA LYS A 500 13.64 -7.84 34.01
C LYS A 500 14.52 -8.94 34.62
N MET A 501 15.03 -8.66 35.81
CA MET A 501 15.83 -9.61 36.58
C MET A 501 15.04 -10.90 36.72
N ARG A 502 15.56 -11.97 36.11
CA ARG A 502 14.98 -13.30 36.19
C ARG A 502 14.89 -13.72 37.66
N LYS A 503 13.71 -14.11 38.14
CA LYS A 503 13.56 -14.65 39.50
C LYS A 503 14.38 -15.94 39.62
N SER A 504 15.26 -16.04 40.62
CA SER A 504 16.02 -17.27 40.89
C SER A 504 15.06 -18.47 41.07
N THR A 505 15.18 -19.49 40.22
CA THR A 505 14.44 -20.75 40.36
C THR A 505 14.95 -21.48 41.60
N VAL A 506 14.07 -21.70 42.59
CA VAL A 506 14.41 -22.33 43.87
C VAL A 506 14.06 -23.82 43.80
N ALA A 507 15.01 -24.69 44.16
CA ALA A 507 14.83 -26.15 44.21
C ALA A 507 13.68 -26.57 45.14
N TYR A 508 13.81 -26.28 46.45
CA TYR A 508 12.75 -26.46 47.44
C TYR A 508 12.61 -25.20 48.27
N LYS A 509 11.36 -24.77 48.53
CA LYS A 509 11.09 -23.59 49.36
C LYS A 509 11.07 -23.93 50.85
N ASN A 510 10.65 -25.15 51.21
CA ASN A 510 10.48 -25.61 52.59
C ASN A 510 10.94 -27.07 52.73
N TYR A 511 11.36 -27.46 53.93
CA TYR A 511 11.77 -28.84 54.25
C TYR A 511 10.68 -29.88 53.95
N GLY A 512 9.40 -29.51 54.08
CA GLY A 512 8.28 -30.41 53.74
C GLY A 512 8.15 -30.77 52.26
N GLN A 513 8.87 -30.09 51.36
CA GLN A 513 8.91 -30.40 49.92
C GLN A 513 10.04 -31.38 49.58
N MET A 514 10.95 -31.67 50.51
CA MET A 514 12.02 -32.62 50.29
C MET A 514 11.47 -34.05 50.27
N PRO A 515 11.83 -34.87 49.27
CA PRO A 515 11.40 -36.27 49.19
C PRO A 515 11.84 -37.06 50.44
N ARG A 516 11.01 -38.03 50.87
CA ARG A 516 11.30 -38.92 52.00
C ARG A 516 11.61 -40.35 51.55
N GLU A 517 12.20 -40.48 50.38
CA GLU A 517 12.52 -41.76 49.76
C GLU A 517 13.66 -42.48 50.51
N PRO A 518 13.66 -43.83 50.54
CA PRO A 518 14.71 -44.62 51.18
C PRO A 518 16.09 -44.37 50.56
N GLU A 519 16.15 -44.07 49.27
CA GLU A 519 17.39 -43.73 48.53
C GLU A 519 18.15 -42.54 49.15
N LEU A 520 17.43 -41.57 49.71
CA LEU A 520 18.03 -40.41 50.39
C LEU A 520 18.61 -40.77 51.76
N LYS A 521 18.04 -41.78 52.44
CA LYS A 521 18.57 -42.30 53.71
C LYS A 521 19.80 -43.17 53.48
N GLU A 522 19.85 -43.85 52.34
CA GLU A 522 20.96 -44.68 51.87
C GLU A 522 22.08 -43.87 51.19
N MET A 523 21.97 -42.52 51.18
CA MET A 523 22.96 -41.61 50.59
C MET A 523 23.19 -41.84 49.08
N LYS A 524 22.16 -42.31 48.37
CA LYS A 524 22.16 -42.43 46.92
C LYS A 524 21.80 -41.09 46.28
N ILE A 525 22.33 -40.84 45.08
CA ILE A 525 21.92 -39.71 44.25
C ILE A 525 20.46 -39.89 43.87
N TYR A 526 19.63 -38.88 44.17
CA TYR A 526 18.20 -38.89 43.86
C TYR A 526 17.87 -37.74 42.91
N VAL A 527 16.97 -37.98 41.96
CA VAL A 527 16.49 -36.95 41.02
C VAL A 527 14.99 -36.78 41.18
N ASP A 528 14.60 -35.64 41.74
CA ASP A 528 13.21 -35.25 41.84
C ASP A 528 12.74 -34.69 40.51
N ARG A 529 11.96 -35.49 39.77
CA ARG A 529 11.38 -35.11 38.48
C ARG A 529 10.32 -34.02 38.60
N LYS A 530 9.65 -33.90 39.76
CA LYS A 530 8.53 -32.98 39.96
C LYS A 530 9.01 -31.56 40.22
N TYR A 531 10.09 -31.41 41.00
CA TYR A 531 10.72 -30.12 41.30
C TYR A 531 12.03 -29.90 40.53
N GLU A 532 12.32 -30.76 39.56
CA GLU A 532 13.46 -30.63 38.63
C GLU A 532 14.78 -30.40 39.37
N THR A 533 14.98 -31.17 40.43
CA THR A 533 16.05 -30.98 41.41
C THR A 533 16.81 -32.29 41.60
N ILE A 534 18.13 -32.19 41.65
CA ILE A 534 19.04 -33.30 41.93
C ILE A 534 19.47 -33.17 43.38
N VAL A 535 19.28 -34.23 44.18
CA VAL A 535 19.74 -34.27 45.55
C VAL A 535 21.05 -35.06 45.59
N LEU A 536 22.13 -34.37 45.92
CA LEU A 536 23.48 -34.92 45.94
C LEU A 536 23.98 -35.08 47.38
N PRO A 537 24.64 -36.18 47.73
CA PRO A 537 25.21 -36.38 49.05
C PRO A 537 26.53 -35.62 49.18
N VAL A 538 26.51 -34.43 49.79
CA VAL A 538 27.71 -33.62 50.06
C VAL A 538 28.25 -34.02 51.42
N PHE A 539 29.30 -34.85 51.45
CA PHE A 539 29.96 -35.33 52.66
C PHE A 539 29.00 -35.81 53.77
N GLY A 540 28.01 -36.63 53.42
CA GLY A 540 27.03 -37.12 54.41
C GLY A 540 25.72 -36.32 54.47
N THR A 541 25.60 -35.21 53.75
CA THR A 541 24.41 -34.34 53.78
C THR A 541 23.68 -34.30 52.42
N PRO A 542 22.41 -34.73 52.33
CA PRO A 542 21.64 -34.67 51.10
C PRO A 542 21.29 -33.21 50.75
N THR A 543 21.96 -32.66 49.74
CA THR A 543 21.85 -31.24 49.34
C THR A 543 21.15 -31.13 47.98
N PRO A 544 20.05 -30.37 47.88
CA PRO A 544 19.32 -30.19 46.62
C PRO A 544 19.95 -29.13 45.72
N PHE A 545 20.09 -29.46 44.44
CA PHE A 545 20.54 -28.57 43.36
C PHE A 545 19.51 -28.56 42.24
N HIS A 546 18.96 -27.38 41.92
CA HIS A 546 18.03 -27.26 40.80
C HIS A 546 18.75 -27.52 39.47
N ILE A 547 18.09 -28.16 38.50
CA ILE A 547 18.71 -28.55 37.23
C ILE A 547 19.28 -27.36 36.45
N SER A 548 18.70 -26.16 36.60
CA SER A 548 19.21 -24.93 35.98
C SER A 548 20.61 -24.51 36.47
N THR A 549 21.10 -25.08 37.57
CA THR A 549 22.45 -24.82 38.10
C THR A 549 23.49 -25.79 37.54
N VAL A 550 23.06 -26.87 36.87
CA VAL A 550 23.94 -27.90 36.31
C VAL A 550 24.24 -27.60 34.84
N LYS A 551 25.53 -27.47 34.51
CA LYS A 551 26.03 -27.20 33.16
C LYS A 551 25.98 -28.47 32.31
N ASN A 552 26.73 -29.49 32.70
CA ASN A 552 26.77 -30.78 32.03
C ASN A 552 27.16 -31.87 33.03
N ILE A 553 26.96 -33.12 32.62
CA ILE A 553 27.27 -34.31 33.40
C ILE A 553 28.00 -35.31 32.51
N SER A 554 29.12 -35.82 32.99
CA SER A 554 29.93 -36.82 32.28
C SER A 554 30.17 -38.03 33.18
N GLN A 555 30.34 -39.18 32.55
CA GLN A 555 30.64 -40.43 33.23
C GLN A 555 31.89 -41.04 32.60
N SER A 556 32.81 -41.51 33.43
CA SER A 556 33.96 -42.31 33.01
C SER A 556 34.01 -43.62 33.82
N VAL A 557 34.49 -44.69 33.21
CA VAL A 557 34.67 -45.99 33.86
C VAL A 557 36.14 -46.34 33.78
N GLU A 558 36.79 -46.48 34.92
CA GLU A 558 38.21 -46.83 35.02
C GLU A 558 38.34 -48.09 35.88
N GLY A 559 38.53 -49.23 35.21
CA GLY A 559 38.61 -50.55 35.87
C GLY A 559 37.36 -50.87 36.70
N ASP A 560 37.57 -51.17 37.98
CA ASP A 560 36.52 -51.56 38.93
C ASP A 560 35.67 -50.39 39.46
N TYR A 561 35.90 -49.16 39.00
CA TYR A 561 35.18 -47.97 39.48
C TYR A 561 34.53 -47.17 38.36
N THR A 562 33.34 -46.64 38.64
CA THR A 562 32.64 -45.65 37.82
C THR A 562 32.69 -44.28 38.47
N TYR A 563 33.02 -43.27 37.69
CA TYR A 563 33.04 -41.86 38.09
C TYR A 563 31.90 -41.11 37.40
N LEU A 564 31.15 -40.33 38.17
CA LEU A 564 30.12 -39.41 37.68
C LEU A 564 30.51 -37.99 38.05
N ARG A 565 30.85 -37.19 37.04
CA ARG A 565 31.25 -35.78 37.19
C ARG A 565 30.09 -34.88 36.82
N ILE A 566 29.67 -34.04 37.75
CA ILE A 566 28.59 -33.06 37.59
C ILE A 566 29.23 -31.67 37.62
N ASN A 567 29.16 -30.95 36.50
CA ASN A 567 29.68 -29.60 36.40
C ASN A 567 28.54 -28.60 36.59
N PHE A 568 28.77 -27.57 37.38
CA PHE A 568 27.79 -26.52 37.69
C PHE A 568 28.11 -25.22 36.97
N PHE A 569 27.09 -24.39 36.77
CA PHE A 569 27.27 -23.03 36.25
C PHE A 569 27.92 -22.15 37.31
N HIS A 570 29.07 -21.56 36.96
CA HIS A 570 29.78 -20.55 37.75
C HIS A 570 30.21 -19.39 36.85
N PRO A 571 30.48 -18.19 37.40
CA PRO A 571 31.08 -17.08 36.65
C PRO A 571 32.33 -17.54 35.90
N GLY A 572 32.40 -17.25 34.60
CA GLY A 572 33.48 -17.70 33.70
C GLY A 572 33.30 -19.09 33.07
N SER A 573 32.29 -19.88 33.47
CA SER A 573 32.02 -21.20 32.85
C SER A 573 31.30 -21.10 31.50
N SER A 574 30.55 -20.02 31.28
CA SER A 574 29.86 -19.71 30.03
C SER A 574 30.77 -18.87 29.13
N LEU A 575 31.52 -19.52 28.22
CA LEU A 575 32.18 -18.81 27.11
C LEU A 575 31.08 -18.24 26.21
N GLY A 576 30.83 -16.93 26.31
CA GLY A 576 29.81 -16.22 25.53
C GLY A 576 29.05 -15.21 26.39
N ALA A 577 29.47 -13.95 26.32
CA ALA A 577 28.95 -12.80 27.08
C ALA A 577 27.46 -12.42 26.81
N LYS A 578 26.61 -13.35 26.34
CA LYS A 578 25.18 -13.11 26.09
C LYS A 578 24.22 -14.08 26.79
N ASP A 579 24.69 -15.24 27.27
CA ASP A 579 23.88 -16.18 28.07
C ASP A 579 24.43 -16.31 29.49
N SER A 580 24.78 -15.19 30.11
CA SER A 580 24.96 -15.19 31.57
C SER A 580 23.61 -15.61 32.17
N ALA A 581 23.53 -16.81 32.75
CA ALA A 581 22.65 -17.00 33.89
C ALA A 581 22.94 -15.80 34.79
N GLN A 582 21.98 -14.87 34.90
CA GLN A 582 22.15 -13.66 35.70
C GLN A 582 22.27 -14.11 37.16
N PHE A 583 23.50 -14.39 37.56
CA PHE A 583 23.80 -14.74 38.93
C PHE A 583 23.46 -13.50 39.76
N HIS A 584 22.53 -13.66 40.70
CA HIS A 584 22.04 -12.53 41.50
C HIS A 584 23.18 -11.90 42.31
N ASN A 585 24.27 -12.65 42.55
CA ASN A 585 25.47 -12.16 43.20
C ASN A 585 26.71 -12.68 42.45
N PRO A 586 27.36 -11.88 41.58
CA PRO A 586 28.53 -12.30 40.82
C PRO A 586 29.78 -12.58 41.69
N ASN A 587 29.83 -12.04 42.92
CA ASN A 587 30.96 -12.18 43.84
C ASN A 587 30.76 -13.31 44.87
N ALA A 588 29.72 -14.14 44.74
CA ALA A 588 29.51 -15.29 45.62
C ALA A 588 30.51 -16.42 45.33
N THR A 589 30.74 -17.30 46.31
CA THR A 589 31.50 -18.53 46.09
C THR A 589 30.62 -19.56 45.39
N PHE A 590 31.04 -19.99 44.19
CA PHE A 590 30.31 -20.98 43.38
C PHE A 590 30.98 -22.34 43.40
N LEU A 591 30.18 -23.40 43.31
CA LEU A 591 30.65 -24.76 43.10
C LEU A 591 30.97 -24.94 41.60
N LYS A 592 32.17 -25.44 41.27
CA LYS A 592 32.56 -25.71 39.87
C LYS A 592 32.09 -27.08 39.42
N GLU A 593 32.43 -28.10 40.18
CA GLU A 593 32.16 -29.50 39.83
C GLU A 593 32.12 -30.39 41.07
N MET A 594 31.45 -31.53 40.94
CA MET A 594 31.47 -32.64 41.90
C MET A 594 31.69 -33.96 41.18
N SER A 595 32.57 -34.79 41.71
CA SER A 595 32.87 -36.11 41.16
C SER A 595 32.52 -37.19 42.18
N PHE A 596 31.57 -38.06 41.83
CA PHE A 596 31.19 -39.23 42.62
C PHE A 596 31.88 -40.47 42.07
N ARG A 597 32.40 -41.33 42.95
CA ARG A 597 33.01 -42.60 42.58
C ARG A 597 32.25 -43.74 43.23
N SER A 598 31.90 -44.78 42.47
CA SER A 598 31.29 -46.00 42.98
C SER A 598 31.97 -47.24 42.42
N SER A 599 31.97 -48.33 43.19
CA SER A 599 32.49 -49.63 42.76
C SER A 599 31.53 -50.34 41.79
N ASN A 600 32.10 -51.05 40.82
CA ASN A 600 31.42 -51.96 39.89
C ASN A 600 31.32 -53.39 40.43
N ASN A 601 31.99 -53.68 41.54
CA ASN A 601 31.99 -55.01 42.14
C ASN A 601 30.67 -55.27 42.88
N LYS A 602 30.10 -56.45 42.63
CA LYS A 602 28.84 -56.90 43.22
C LYS A 602 29.12 -57.78 44.43
N GLU A 603 28.66 -57.38 45.62
CA GLU A 603 28.77 -58.25 46.79
C GLU A 603 27.73 -59.41 46.73
N PRO A 604 28.06 -60.61 47.22
CA PRO A 604 27.12 -61.74 47.22
C PRO A 604 25.85 -61.44 48.04
N GLY A 605 24.71 -61.26 47.37
CA GLY A 605 23.42 -60.98 48.00
C GLY A 605 22.74 -59.69 47.52
N GLU A 606 23.49 -58.77 46.88
CA GLU A 606 22.91 -57.57 46.28
C GLU A 606 22.39 -57.84 44.86
N ILE A 607 21.33 -57.15 44.44
CA ILE A 607 20.69 -57.39 43.13
C ILE A 607 21.47 -56.67 42.01
N SER A 608 21.98 -55.46 42.28
CA SER A 608 22.65 -54.58 41.34
C SER A 608 23.94 -54.02 41.93
N ALA A 609 24.98 -53.84 41.11
CA ALA A 609 26.21 -53.17 41.55
C ALA A 609 25.92 -51.71 41.97
N PRO A 610 26.61 -51.16 42.99
CA PRO A 610 26.43 -49.77 43.44
C PRO A 610 26.58 -48.72 42.32
N SER A 611 27.40 -49.00 41.30
CA SER A 611 27.54 -48.16 40.10
C SER A 611 26.28 -48.04 39.24
N SER A 612 25.31 -48.95 39.37
CA SER A 612 24.02 -48.87 38.67
C SER A 612 23.25 -47.59 39.03
N ASN A 613 23.36 -47.11 40.27
CA ASN A 613 22.74 -45.88 40.71
C ASN A 613 23.30 -44.64 39.98
N LEU A 614 24.62 -44.61 39.71
CA LEU A 614 25.25 -43.53 38.95
C LEU A 614 24.76 -43.53 37.49
N ASN A 615 24.64 -44.71 36.88
CA ASN A 615 24.14 -44.88 35.51
C ASN A 615 22.68 -44.43 35.39
N THR A 616 21.83 -44.84 36.34
CA THR A 616 20.42 -44.45 36.38
C THR A 616 20.28 -42.94 36.63
N ALA A 617 21.05 -42.38 37.55
CA ALA A 617 21.06 -40.94 37.81
C ALA A 617 21.48 -40.15 36.55
N LEU A 618 22.55 -40.55 35.84
CA LEU A 618 22.98 -39.92 34.59
C LEU A 618 21.84 -39.84 33.57
N ARG A 619 21.15 -40.97 33.33
CA ARG A 619 20.05 -41.06 32.36
C ARG A 619 18.91 -40.12 32.74
N ILE A 620 18.48 -40.14 34.01
CA ILE A 620 17.35 -39.32 34.48
C ILE A 620 17.72 -37.83 34.46
N ILE A 621 18.94 -37.46 34.86
CA ILE A 621 19.43 -36.08 34.82
C ILE A 621 19.43 -35.55 33.39
N LYS A 622 19.93 -36.32 32.42
CA LYS A 622 19.89 -35.94 30.99
C LYS A 622 18.46 -35.76 30.47
N GLU A 623 17.53 -36.63 30.86
CA GLU A 623 16.12 -36.52 30.48
C GLU A 623 15.46 -35.25 31.04
N VAL A 624 15.67 -34.96 32.33
CA VAL A 624 15.15 -33.76 32.99
C VAL A 624 15.80 -32.49 32.41
N GLN A 625 17.10 -32.52 32.14
CA GLN A 625 17.81 -31.39 31.52
C GLN A 625 17.29 -31.10 30.11
N LYS A 626 17.00 -32.13 29.31
CA LYS A 626 16.40 -31.96 27.98
C LYS A 626 15.01 -31.31 28.09
N LYS A 627 14.14 -31.84 28.96
CA LYS A 627 12.80 -31.27 29.21
C LYS A 627 12.85 -29.82 29.70
N TYR A 628 13.75 -29.51 30.63
CA TYR A 628 13.92 -28.16 31.16
C TYR A 628 14.41 -27.17 30.09
N LYS A 629 15.44 -27.54 29.32
CA LYS A 629 15.96 -26.70 28.23
C LYS A 629 14.92 -26.47 27.14
N THR A 630 14.12 -27.48 26.78
CA THR A 630 13.03 -27.31 25.81
C THR A 630 11.98 -26.33 26.33
N ARG A 631 11.53 -26.47 27.58
CA ARG A 631 10.55 -25.54 28.15
C ARG A 631 11.11 -24.12 28.31
N GLU A 632 12.36 -23.98 28.73
CA GLU A 632 13.03 -22.68 28.83
C GLU A 632 13.19 -22.02 27.46
N ALA A 633 13.52 -22.80 26.42
CA ALA A 633 13.57 -22.31 25.05
C ALA A 633 12.17 -21.86 24.58
N GLU A 634 11.12 -22.63 24.86
CA GLU A 634 9.73 -22.25 24.54
C GLU A 634 9.29 -20.98 25.27
N GLU A 635 9.62 -20.83 26.56
CA GLU A 635 9.33 -19.62 27.35
C GLU A 635 10.10 -18.40 26.81
N LYS A 636 11.39 -18.55 26.50
CA LYS A 636 12.23 -17.49 25.89
C LYS A 636 11.75 -17.12 24.48
N GLU A 637 11.17 -18.06 23.74
CA GLU A 637 10.53 -17.79 22.45
C GLU A 637 9.19 -17.06 22.60
N LEU A 638 8.48 -17.26 23.71
CA LEU A 638 7.23 -16.58 24.04
C LEU A 638 7.46 -15.15 24.59
N GLU A 639 8.59 -14.93 25.28
CA GLU A 639 9.02 -13.63 25.80
C GLU A 639 9.42 -12.69 24.64
N GLY A 640 8.53 -11.73 24.32
CA GLY A 640 8.74 -10.76 23.24
C GLY A 640 7.58 -10.66 22.25
N ILE A 641 6.54 -11.48 22.41
CA ILE A 641 5.34 -11.42 21.58
C ILE A 641 4.52 -10.18 21.94
N VAL A 642 4.43 -9.26 20.99
CA VAL A 642 3.39 -8.21 21.00
C VAL A 642 2.06 -8.89 20.70
N LYS A 643 1.17 -8.98 21.70
CA LYS A 643 -0.19 -9.50 21.48
C LYS A 643 -0.90 -8.58 20.49
N GLN A 644 -1.25 -9.12 19.33
CA GLN A 644 -2.01 -8.40 18.32
C GLN A 644 -3.47 -8.21 18.74
N ASP A 645 -4.11 -7.19 18.18
CA ASP A 645 -5.55 -7.00 18.28
C ASP A 645 -6.31 -8.15 17.60
N ALA A 646 -7.55 -8.36 18.03
CA ALA A 646 -8.40 -9.36 17.37
C ALA A 646 -8.84 -8.89 15.98
N LEU A 647 -8.77 -9.79 14.99
CA LEU A 647 -9.26 -9.52 13.64
C LEU A 647 -10.77 -9.29 13.63
N GLN A 648 -11.21 -8.18 13.03
CA GLN A 648 -12.60 -7.79 12.88
C GLN A 648 -13.22 -8.39 11.62
N LEU A 649 -13.99 -9.45 11.82
CA LEU A 649 -14.64 -10.20 10.75
C LEU A 649 -15.77 -9.39 10.12
N SER A 650 -15.60 -9.07 8.85
CA SER A 650 -16.67 -8.60 7.97
C SER A 650 -17.44 -9.81 7.46
N ASN A 651 -18.75 -9.90 7.70
CA ASN A 651 -19.62 -10.94 7.15
C ASN A 651 -20.16 -10.61 5.73
N ASN A 652 -19.57 -9.61 5.05
CA ASN A 652 -20.01 -9.23 3.72
C ASN A 652 -19.65 -10.30 2.68
N ARG A 653 -20.64 -10.75 1.91
CA ARG A 653 -20.45 -11.72 0.81
C ARG A 653 -19.53 -11.22 -0.32
N SER A 654 -19.17 -9.93 -0.29
CA SER A 654 -18.30 -9.24 -1.24
C SER A 654 -16.83 -9.15 -0.81
N ASN A 655 -16.42 -9.73 0.34
CA ASN A 655 -15.02 -9.71 0.75
C ASN A 655 -14.12 -10.39 -0.31
N PRO A 656 -12.92 -9.86 -0.61
CA PRO A 656 -11.95 -10.53 -1.46
C PRO A 656 -11.54 -11.87 -0.85
N LYS A 657 -11.62 -12.95 -1.65
CA LYS A 657 -11.23 -14.30 -1.24
C LYS A 657 -10.39 -14.94 -2.34
N LEU A 658 -9.33 -15.62 -1.93
CA LEU A 658 -8.45 -16.40 -2.80
C LEU A 658 -8.38 -17.83 -2.26
N LYS A 659 -8.70 -18.81 -3.10
CA LYS A 659 -8.81 -20.23 -2.74
C LYS A 659 -7.58 -21.00 -3.22
N ASP A 660 -7.44 -22.23 -2.74
CA ASP A 660 -6.42 -23.20 -3.18
C ASP A 660 -4.99 -22.68 -3.01
N LEU A 661 -4.76 -22.06 -1.84
CA LEU A 661 -3.47 -21.52 -1.43
C LEU A 661 -2.80 -22.47 -0.44
N TYR A 662 -1.51 -22.70 -0.64
CA TYR A 662 -0.62 -23.23 0.39
C TYR A 662 -0.06 -22.08 1.24
N ILE A 663 0.21 -22.36 2.52
CA ILE A 663 0.85 -21.42 3.43
C ILE A 663 2.28 -21.88 3.72
N ARG A 664 3.24 -20.95 3.68
CA ARG A 664 4.62 -21.19 4.10
C ARG A 664 5.05 -20.08 5.08
N PRO A 665 5.62 -20.40 6.26
CA PRO A 665 5.85 -21.74 6.82
C PRO A 665 4.56 -22.53 7.07
N ASN A 666 4.66 -23.87 7.04
CA ASN A 666 3.49 -24.72 7.25
C ASN A 666 3.01 -24.65 8.71
N ILE A 667 1.69 -24.62 8.93
CA ILE A 667 1.08 -24.67 10.28
C ILE A 667 1.37 -26.01 10.97
N VAL A 668 1.41 -27.08 10.19
CA VAL A 668 1.64 -28.47 10.60
C VAL A 668 2.69 -29.08 9.66
N SER A 669 3.34 -30.19 10.04
CA SER A 669 4.37 -30.81 9.20
C SER A 669 3.93 -31.14 7.77
N LYS A 670 2.63 -31.39 7.54
CA LYS A 670 2.06 -31.64 6.21
C LYS A 670 1.62 -30.34 5.54
N ARG A 671 1.82 -30.26 4.22
CA ARG A 671 1.34 -29.16 3.38
C ARG A 671 -0.19 -29.19 3.33
N ILE A 672 -0.84 -28.08 3.68
CA ILE A 672 -2.30 -27.98 3.77
C ILE A 672 -2.77 -26.82 2.90
N THR A 673 -3.82 -27.06 2.12
CA THR A 673 -4.50 -26.01 1.34
C THR A 673 -5.46 -25.20 2.21
N GLY A 674 -5.70 -23.97 1.83
CA GLY A 674 -6.67 -23.12 2.50
C GLY A 674 -7.15 -21.96 1.63
N THR A 675 -7.95 -21.10 2.25
CA THR A 675 -8.51 -19.89 1.64
C THR A 675 -8.05 -18.67 2.41
N LEU A 676 -7.53 -17.67 1.70
CA LEU A 676 -7.18 -16.36 2.23
C LEU A 676 -8.34 -15.39 2.00
N GLU A 677 -8.85 -14.78 3.07
CA GLU A 677 -9.92 -13.79 3.04
C GLU A 677 -9.45 -12.45 3.61
N ALA A 678 -9.76 -11.36 2.91
CA ALA A 678 -9.49 -10.00 3.39
C ALA A 678 -10.70 -9.44 4.14
N HIS A 679 -10.44 -8.88 5.33
CA HIS A 679 -11.44 -8.28 6.22
C HIS A 679 -11.14 -6.80 6.48
N SER A 680 -11.87 -6.18 7.41
CA SER A 680 -11.81 -4.73 7.64
C SER A 680 -10.46 -4.24 8.16
N ASN A 681 -9.77 -5.03 8.99
CA ASN A 681 -8.50 -4.66 9.63
C ASN A 681 -7.36 -5.67 9.40
N GLY A 682 -7.54 -6.68 8.54
CA GLY A 682 -6.52 -7.68 8.25
C GLY A 682 -6.98 -8.81 7.34
N PHE A 683 -6.11 -9.79 7.14
CA PHE A 683 -6.35 -11.04 6.43
C PHE A 683 -6.57 -12.20 7.39
N ARG A 684 -7.38 -13.17 6.97
CA ARG A 684 -7.52 -14.47 7.62
C ARG A 684 -7.27 -15.58 6.62
N PHE A 685 -6.28 -16.42 6.89
CA PHE A 685 -6.13 -17.70 6.22
C PHE A 685 -6.89 -18.76 7.01
N THR A 686 -7.76 -19.51 6.34
CA THR A 686 -8.46 -20.66 6.93
C THR A 686 -8.04 -21.92 6.19
N SER A 687 -7.41 -22.85 6.90
CA SER A 687 -7.03 -24.16 6.36
C SER A 687 -8.26 -25.03 6.13
N VAL A 688 -8.17 -26.04 5.25
CA VAL A 688 -9.24 -27.04 5.08
C VAL A 688 -9.55 -27.81 6.38
N ARG A 689 -8.62 -27.86 7.34
CA ARG A 689 -8.81 -28.47 8.66
C ARG A 689 -9.47 -27.52 9.67
N GLY A 690 -9.63 -26.24 9.32
CA GLY A 690 -10.22 -25.21 10.19
C GLY A 690 -9.21 -24.42 11.02
N ASP A 691 -7.90 -24.62 10.81
CA ASP A 691 -6.85 -23.79 11.43
C ASP A 691 -6.92 -22.38 10.86
N LYS A 692 -6.73 -21.37 11.73
CA LYS A 692 -6.87 -19.96 11.36
C LYS A 692 -5.58 -19.21 11.64
N VAL A 693 -5.09 -18.47 10.65
CA VAL A 693 -3.95 -17.57 10.79
C VAL A 693 -4.42 -16.16 10.46
N ASP A 694 -4.31 -15.27 11.44
CA ASP A 694 -4.75 -13.87 11.34
C ASP A 694 -3.55 -12.95 11.12
N ILE A 695 -3.64 -12.06 10.13
CA ILE A 695 -2.59 -11.10 9.78
C ILE A 695 -3.22 -9.71 9.71
N LEU A 696 -2.96 -8.86 10.70
CA LEU A 696 -3.49 -7.49 10.72
C LEU A 696 -2.75 -6.55 9.77
N TYR A 697 -3.47 -5.61 9.16
CA TYR A 697 -2.89 -4.62 8.24
C TYR A 697 -1.83 -3.72 8.89
N ASN A 698 -1.99 -3.38 10.17
CA ASN A 698 -1.02 -2.55 10.91
C ASN A 698 0.33 -3.24 11.11
N ASN A 699 0.33 -4.57 11.17
CA ASN A 699 1.51 -5.40 11.39
C ASN A 699 2.23 -5.78 10.09
N VAL A 700 1.59 -5.64 8.93
CA VAL A 700 2.25 -5.83 7.63
C VAL A 700 3.22 -4.66 7.41
N LYS A 701 4.50 -4.98 7.18
CA LYS A 701 5.54 -4.01 6.80
C LYS A 701 5.65 -3.91 5.29
N HIS A 702 5.79 -5.05 4.62
CA HIS A 702 5.78 -5.15 3.17
C HIS A 702 4.84 -6.27 2.74
N ALA A 703 4.07 -6.03 1.67
CA ALA A 703 3.30 -7.05 0.99
C ALA A 703 3.81 -7.13 -0.45
N PHE A 704 4.17 -8.33 -0.89
CA PHE A 704 4.66 -8.55 -2.25
C PHE A 704 3.75 -9.47 -3.02
N TYR A 705 3.63 -9.22 -4.31
CA TYR A 705 2.99 -10.09 -5.29
C TYR A 705 4.02 -10.52 -6.32
N GLN A 706 4.32 -11.81 -6.37
CA GLN A 706 5.22 -12.39 -7.36
C GLN A 706 4.40 -13.18 -8.39
N PRO A 707 4.41 -12.79 -9.67
CA PRO A 707 3.75 -13.55 -10.74
C PRO A 707 4.54 -14.83 -11.06
N CYS A 708 3.88 -15.81 -11.68
CA CYS A 708 4.51 -17.04 -12.17
C CYS A 708 5.28 -16.87 -13.49
N ASP A 709 5.86 -15.70 -13.73
CA ASP A 709 6.59 -15.38 -14.97
C ASP A 709 8.02 -15.93 -14.87
N GLY A 710 8.26 -17.10 -15.47
CA GLY A 710 9.52 -17.83 -15.38
C GLY A 710 9.74 -18.58 -14.05
N GLU A 711 8.69 -18.72 -13.24
CA GLU A 711 8.72 -19.39 -11.94
C GLU A 711 7.59 -20.44 -11.86
N MET A 712 7.82 -21.52 -11.11
CA MET A 712 6.83 -22.59 -10.92
C MET A 712 5.74 -22.24 -9.90
N ILE A 713 5.84 -21.10 -9.22
CA ILE A 713 4.90 -20.69 -8.18
C ILE A 713 4.44 -19.25 -8.41
N ILE A 714 3.16 -19.00 -8.12
CA ILE A 714 2.60 -17.67 -7.94
C ILE A 714 2.36 -17.45 -6.46
N LEU A 715 2.81 -16.31 -5.91
CA LEU A 715 2.75 -16.10 -4.46
C LEU A 715 2.39 -14.68 -4.04
N LEU A 716 1.86 -14.59 -2.83
CA LEU A 716 1.71 -13.38 -2.03
C LEU A 716 2.56 -13.53 -0.77
N HIS A 717 3.50 -12.60 -0.57
CA HIS A 717 4.38 -12.58 0.60
C HIS A 717 4.00 -11.45 1.53
N PHE A 718 3.92 -11.73 2.83
CA PHE A 718 3.74 -10.74 3.87
C PHE A 718 4.95 -10.76 4.81
N HIS A 719 5.72 -9.67 4.79
CA HIS A 719 6.78 -9.41 5.75
C HIS A 719 6.22 -8.56 6.89
N LEU A 720 6.30 -9.07 8.12
CA LEU A 720 5.65 -8.49 9.29
C LEU A 720 6.62 -7.65 10.15
N LYS A 721 6.09 -6.61 10.80
CA LYS A 721 6.83 -5.81 11.79
C LYS A 721 7.11 -6.59 13.07
N HIS A 722 6.11 -7.32 13.54
CA HIS A 722 6.20 -8.19 14.70
C HIS A 722 5.88 -9.63 14.31
N ALA A 723 6.69 -10.56 14.83
CA ALA A 723 6.50 -11.99 14.63
C ALA A 723 5.13 -12.44 15.13
N ILE A 724 4.43 -13.24 14.33
CA ILE A 724 3.22 -13.95 14.77
C ILE A 724 3.54 -15.39 15.10
N VAL A 725 2.80 -15.96 16.05
CA VAL A 725 2.93 -17.37 16.42
C VAL A 725 1.78 -18.14 15.80
N PHE A 726 2.12 -19.09 14.94
CA PHE A 726 1.22 -20.16 14.51
C PHE A 726 2.05 -21.43 14.34
N GLY A 727 1.46 -22.60 14.64
CA GLY A 727 2.22 -23.83 14.82
C GLY A 727 3.03 -23.82 16.12
N LYS A 728 4.34 -24.09 16.05
CA LYS A 728 5.26 -24.14 17.21
C LYS A 728 6.36 -23.07 17.20
N LYS A 729 6.44 -22.24 16.17
CA LYS A 729 7.53 -21.27 15.97
C LYS A 729 6.95 -19.86 15.72
N LYS A 730 7.78 -18.85 16.00
CA LYS A 730 7.50 -17.47 15.65
C LYS A 730 7.92 -17.18 14.21
N HIS A 731 7.07 -16.50 13.46
CA HIS A 731 7.28 -16.23 12.04
C HIS A 731 7.09 -14.73 11.76
N ASN A 732 8.12 -14.11 11.18
CA ASN A 732 8.05 -12.74 10.64
C ASN A 732 7.55 -12.72 9.20
N ASP A 733 7.80 -13.81 8.48
CA ASP A 733 7.55 -13.93 7.05
C ASP A 733 6.50 -15.01 6.82
N VAL A 734 5.45 -14.65 6.09
CA VAL A 734 4.35 -15.56 5.76
C VAL A 734 4.02 -15.44 4.28
N GLN A 735 4.05 -16.55 3.58
CA GLN A 735 3.77 -16.67 2.16
C GLN A 735 2.51 -17.48 1.92
N PHE A 736 1.72 -17.05 0.95
CA PHE A 736 0.62 -17.80 0.38
C PHE A 736 0.89 -18.03 -1.09
N TYR A 737 0.92 -19.28 -1.53
CA TYR A 737 1.33 -19.60 -2.88
C TYR A 737 0.52 -20.73 -3.50
N THR A 738 0.52 -20.77 -4.83
CA THR A 738 -0.04 -21.85 -5.65
C THR A 738 1.03 -22.29 -6.64
N GLU A 739 1.19 -23.60 -6.80
CA GLU A 739 2.11 -24.20 -7.77
C GLU A 739 1.45 -24.24 -9.15
N VAL A 740 2.21 -23.88 -10.18
CA VAL A 740 1.76 -23.80 -11.57
C VAL A 740 2.62 -24.73 -12.41
N GLY A 741 2.06 -25.88 -12.77
CA GLY A 741 2.73 -26.94 -13.51
C GLY A 741 2.94 -28.19 -12.66
N GLU A 742 2.73 -29.36 -13.27
CA GLU A 742 3.03 -30.67 -12.69
C GLU A 742 4.30 -31.16 -13.40
N ILE A 743 5.35 -31.53 -12.66
CA ILE A 743 6.48 -32.23 -13.27
C ILE A 743 5.95 -33.61 -13.62
N THR A 744 5.43 -33.79 -14.84
CA THR A 744 5.00 -35.10 -15.32
C THR A 744 6.25 -35.95 -15.58
N THR A 745 6.81 -36.53 -14.52
CA THR A 745 7.83 -37.58 -14.62
C THR A 745 7.13 -38.89 -15.00
N ASP A 746 6.59 -38.97 -16.22
CA ASP A 746 6.23 -40.24 -16.82
C ASP A 746 7.18 -40.49 -17.99
N LEU A 747 8.44 -40.79 -17.64
CA LEU A 747 9.51 -41.21 -18.56
C LEU A 747 9.29 -42.66 -19.06
N GLY A 748 8.03 -43.07 -19.21
CA GLY A 748 7.61 -44.44 -19.48
C GLY A 748 6.75 -44.56 -20.74
N LYS A 749 7.41 -44.78 -21.88
CA LYS A 749 6.87 -45.44 -23.10
C LYS A 749 5.69 -44.75 -23.83
N ASN A 750 6.01 -43.95 -24.86
CA ASN A 750 5.78 -44.29 -26.27
C ASN A 750 6.09 -43.06 -27.14
N SER A 751 7.28 -43.08 -27.72
CA SER A 751 7.68 -42.18 -28.79
C SER A 751 6.84 -42.46 -30.04
N TYR A 752 6.42 -41.40 -30.75
CA TYR A 752 5.73 -41.41 -32.06
C TYR A 752 4.19 -41.35 -32.08
N MET A 753 3.50 -40.47 -31.33
CA MET A 753 2.22 -39.87 -31.79
C MET A 753 1.61 -38.67 -31.01
N HIS A 754 2.37 -37.69 -30.47
CA HIS A 754 1.76 -36.68 -29.56
C HIS A 754 2.09 -35.18 -29.75
N ASP A 755 2.64 -34.70 -30.88
CA ASP A 755 2.84 -33.23 -31.07
C ASP A 755 1.56 -32.40 -30.87
N ARG A 756 0.37 -32.99 -31.14
CA ARG A 756 -0.93 -32.34 -30.94
C ARG A 756 -1.38 -32.35 -29.47
N ASP A 757 -1.03 -33.39 -28.71
CA ASP A 757 -1.39 -33.49 -27.29
C ASP A 757 -0.42 -32.68 -26.43
N ASP A 758 0.86 -32.64 -26.80
CA ASP A 758 1.88 -31.80 -26.17
C ASP A 758 1.56 -30.31 -26.38
N MET A 759 1.15 -29.92 -27.60
CA MET A 759 0.68 -28.56 -27.86
C MET A 759 -0.61 -28.21 -27.10
N MET A 760 -1.53 -29.18 -26.90
CA MET A 760 -2.72 -28.97 -26.08
C MET A 760 -2.38 -28.86 -24.59
N ALA A 761 -1.42 -29.63 -24.09
CA ALA A 761 -0.94 -29.56 -22.71
C ALA A 761 -0.24 -28.22 -22.44
N GLU A 762 0.63 -27.76 -23.34
CA GLU A 762 1.29 -26.46 -23.24
C GLU A 762 0.28 -25.30 -23.29
N GLN A 763 -0.75 -25.40 -24.13
CA GLN A 763 -1.81 -24.40 -24.20
C GLN A 763 -2.68 -24.39 -22.93
N ALA A 764 -2.99 -25.55 -22.36
CA ALA A 764 -3.72 -25.67 -21.10
C ALA A 764 -2.91 -25.10 -19.92
N GLU A 765 -1.58 -25.29 -19.92
CA GLU A 765 -0.69 -24.70 -18.92
C GLU A 765 -0.64 -23.17 -19.04
N ARG A 766 -0.53 -22.63 -20.26
CA ARG A 766 -0.61 -21.17 -20.51
C ARG A 766 -1.94 -20.59 -20.05
N GLU A 767 -3.06 -21.25 -20.35
CA GLU A 767 -4.39 -20.81 -19.92
C GLU A 767 -4.52 -20.84 -18.39
N MET A 768 -3.99 -21.88 -17.73
CA MET A 768 -3.97 -21.98 -16.27
C MET A 768 -3.13 -20.87 -15.64
N ARG A 769 -1.92 -20.60 -16.17
CA ARG A 769 -1.06 -19.48 -15.74
C ARG A 769 -1.78 -18.14 -15.86
N HIS A 770 -2.38 -17.87 -17.02
CA HIS A 770 -3.10 -16.61 -17.25
C HIS A 770 -4.31 -16.45 -16.31
N LYS A 771 -5.05 -17.54 -16.06
CA LYS A 771 -6.19 -17.55 -15.15
C LYS A 771 -5.78 -17.29 -13.71
N LEU A 772 -4.69 -17.91 -13.24
CA LEU A 772 -4.15 -17.69 -11.90
C LEU A 772 -3.61 -16.25 -11.75
N LYS A 773 -2.84 -15.76 -12.72
CA LYS A 773 -2.34 -14.37 -12.74
C LYS A 773 -3.48 -13.36 -12.67
N SER A 774 -4.54 -13.57 -13.45
CA SER A 774 -5.75 -12.73 -13.42
C SER A 774 -6.48 -12.78 -12.07
N ALA A 775 -6.57 -13.97 -11.45
CA ALA A 775 -7.22 -14.14 -10.15
C ALA A 775 -6.45 -13.46 -9.01
N PHE A 776 -5.12 -13.62 -8.96
CA PHE A 776 -4.26 -12.99 -7.96
C PHE A 776 -4.20 -11.47 -8.14
N LYS A 777 -4.03 -10.98 -9.37
CA LYS A 777 -4.06 -9.54 -9.67
C LYS A 777 -5.40 -8.92 -9.27
N GLY A 778 -6.51 -9.57 -9.64
CA GLY A 778 -7.86 -9.13 -9.24
C GLY A 778 -8.11 -9.20 -7.73
N PHE A 779 -7.44 -10.10 -6.99
CA PHE A 779 -7.47 -10.11 -5.53
C PHE A 779 -6.71 -8.90 -4.96
N CYS A 780 -5.48 -8.65 -5.42
CA CYS A 780 -4.65 -7.52 -4.98
C CYS A 780 -5.38 -6.18 -5.19
N GLU A 781 -5.91 -5.93 -6.39
CA GLU A 781 -6.64 -4.69 -6.71
C GLU A 781 -7.87 -4.47 -5.81
N LYS A 782 -8.61 -5.53 -5.49
CA LYS A 782 -9.78 -5.45 -4.60
C LYS A 782 -9.37 -5.14 -3.17
N VAL A 783 -8.26 -5.72 -2.69
CA VAL A 783 -7.72 -5.46 -1.35
C VAL A 783 -7.19 -4.03 -1.25
N GLU A 784 -6.46 -3.54 -2.25
CA GLU A 784 -5.96 -2.16 -2.29
C GLU A 784 -7.10 -1.14 -2.31
N SER A 785 -8.17 -1.42 -3.07
CA SER A 785 -9.39 -0.61 -3.11
C SER A 785 -10.13 -0.59 -1.77
N MET A 786 -10.25 -1.76 -1.11
CA MET A 786 -10.89 -1.89 0.19
C MET A 786 -10.11 -1.17 1.30
N THR A 787 -8.78 -1.29 1.28
CA THR A 787 -7.90 -0.70 2.30
C THR A 787 -7.57 0.77 2.07
N ARG A 788 -8.05 1.38 0.96
CA ARG A 788 -7.71 2.75 0.55
C ARG A 788 -6.18 2.98 0.46
N GLN A 789 -5.43 2.00 -0.06
CA GLN A 789 -3.96 2.05 -0.18
C GLN A 789 -3.21 2.11 1.16
N VAL A 790 -3.72 1.45 2.19
CA VAL A 790 -2.97 1.21 3.44
C VAL A 790 -2.01 0.03 3.27
N VAL A 791 -2.42 -1.00 2.55
CA VAL A 791 -1.55 -2.12 2.12
C VAL A 791 -1.45 -2.05 0.60
N GLU A 792 -0.25 -1.89 0.08
CA GLU A 792 0.08 -1.91 -1.35
C GLU A 792 0.86 -3.19 -1.63
N PHE A 793 0.56 -3.86 -2.75
CA PHE A 793 1.31 -5.05 -3.18
C PHE A 793 2.40 -4.66 -4.17
N ASP A 794 3.66 -4.78 -3.75
CA ASP A 794 4.81 -4.51 -4.61
C ASP A 794 5.16 -5.74 -5.47
N THR A 795 5.45 -5.50 -6.75
CA THR A 795 5.90 -6.53 -7.70
C THR A 795 7.42 -6.41 -7.91
N PRO A 796 8.20 -7.50 -7.74
CA PRO A 796 9.65 -7.48 -8.01
C PRO A 796 10.00 -7.24 -9.48
N TYR A 797 11.05 -6.45 -9.71
CA TYR A 797 11.57 -6.13 -11.04
C TYR A 797 12.57 -7.20 -11.49
N ARG A 798 12.10 -8.15 -12.31
CA ARG A 798 12.95 -9.26 -12.79
C ARG A 798 14.13 -8.79 -13.65
N GLU A 799 13.95 -7.75 -14.46
CA GLU A 799 15.00 -7.20 -15.35
C GLU A 799 16.21 -6.63 -14.61
N LEU A 800 16.00 -6.11 -13.39
CA LEU A 800 17.06 -5.61 -12.52
C LEU A 800 17.58 -6.69 -11.57
N GLY A 801 17.10 -7.93 -11.72
CA GLY A 801 17.48 -9.04 -10.86
C GLY A 801 18.89 -9.54 -11.17
N PHE A 802 19.59 -9.99 -10.13
CA PHE A 802 20.92 -10.58 -10.27
C PHE A 802 21.03 -11.84 -9.41
N HIS A 803 21.91 -12.75 -9.82
CA HIS A 803 22.14 -13.99 -9.08
C HIS A 803 23.13 -13.76 -7.94
N GLY A 804 22.84 -14.35 -6.79
CA GLY A 804 23.72 -14.31 -5.62
C GLY A 804 23.31 -15.33 -4.57
N VAL A 805 24.14 -15.47 -3.54
CA VAL A 805 23.99 -16.46 -2.47
C VAL A 805 23.79 -15.74 -1.13
N PRO A 806 22.55 -15.39 -0.75
CA PRO A 806 22.26 -14.78 0.55
C PRO A 806 22.27 -15.79 1.70
N PHE A 807 22.03 -17.08 1.39
CA PHE A 807 22.04 -18.18 2.35
C PHE A 807 22.93 -19.32 1.85
N LYS A 808 22.36 -20.47 1.47
CA LYS A 808 23.12 -21.65 0.99
C LYS A 808 23.02 -21.90 -0.52
N SER A 809 22.01 -21.35 -1.19
CA SER A 809 21.74 -21.55 -2.62
C SER A 809 21.92 -20.27 -3.42
N THR A 810 22.30 -20.43 -4.70
CA THR A 810 22.29 -19.35 -5.68
C THR A 810 20.86 -19.07 -6.09
N VAL A 811 20.38 -17.86 -5.80
CA VAL A 811 19.01 -17.44 -6.04
C VAL A 811 18.99 -16.16 -6.86
N LEU A 812 17.89 -15.92 -7.56
CA LEU A 812 17.66 -14.67 -8.27
C LEU A 812 17.14 -13.63 -7.28
N LEU A 813 17.98 -12.65 -6.94
CA LEU A 813 17.60 -11.52 -6.12
C LEU A 813 16.94 -10.47 -7.00
N GLN A 814 15.76 -10.02 -6.61
CA GLN A 814 14.96 -9.08 -7.40
C GLN A 814 14.69 -7.82 -6.57
N PRO A 815 15.08 -6.64 -7.05
CA PRO A 815 14.72 -5.40 -6.39
C PRO A 815 13.23 -5.11 -6.58
N THR A 816 12.62 -4.50 -5.58
CA THR A 816 11.26 -3.93 -5.60
C THR A 816 11.36 -2.42 -5.37
N SER A 817 10.23 -1.72 -5.28
CA SER A 817 10.19 -0.29 -4.95
C SER A 817 10.93 0.06 -3.64
N HIS A 818 10.84 -0.80 -2.62
CA HIS A 818 11.27 -0.49 -1.24
C HIS A 818 12.16 -1.57 -0.60
N ALA A 819 12.37 -2.70 -1.27
CA ALA A 819 13.12 -3.83 -0.72
C ALA A 819 13.89 -4.61 -1.80
N LEU A 820 15.03 -5.19 -1.42
CA LEU A 820 15.65 -6.27 -2.19
C LEU A 820 15.09 -7.60 -1.68
N VAL A 821 14.52 -8.41 -2.56
CA VAL A 821 13.81 -9.63 -2.15
C VAL A 821 14.25 -10.86 -2.93
N ASN A 822 14.20 -12.00 -2.25
CA ASN A 822 14.09 -13.32 -2.86
C ASN A 822 12.93 -14.05 -2.19
N LEU A 823 11.88 -14.31 -2.97
CA LEU A 823 10.62 -14.88 -2.47
C LEU A 823 10.35 -16.30 -2.98
N THR A 824 11.11 -16.78 -3.97
CA THR A 824 10.85 -18.06 -4.65
C THR A 824 11.27 -19.24 -3.77
N GLU A 825 12.45 -19.13 -3.16
CA GLU A 825 13.01 -20.15 -2.28
C GLU A 825 12.86 -19.80 -0.80
N TRP A 826 12.86 -20.84 0.04
CA TRP A 826 12.83 -20.70 1.49
C TRP A 826 14.16 -21.18 2.10
N PRO A 827 14.79 -20.43 3.02
CA PRO A 827 14.33 -19.20 3.66
C PRO A 827 14.32 -17.98 2.72
N VAL A 828 13.30 -17.13 2.88
CA VAL A 828 13.15 -15.91 2.11
C VAL A 828 14.17 -14.86 2.53
N LEU A 829 14.57 -14.02 1.58
CA LEU A 829 15.33 -12.81 1.87
C LEU A 829 14.44 -11.59 1.64
N VAL A 830 14.30 -10.73 2.65
CA VAL A 830 13.62 -9.43 2.53
C VAL A 830 14.49 -8.39 3.21
N ILE A 831 15.16 -7.55 2.42
CA ILE A 831 15.98 -6.45 2.92
C ILE A 831 15.26 -5.14 2.60
N THR A 832 14.78 -4.44 3.63
CA THR A 832 14.14 -3.12 3.48
C THR A 832 15.19 -2.05 3.20
N LEU A 833 15.11 -1.38 2.06
CA LEU A 833 16.10 -0.38 1.62
C LEU A 833 16.14 0.86 2.52
N ASP A 834 15.02 1.21 3.18
CA ASP A 834 14.95 2.35 4.09
C ASP A 834 15.68 2.13 5.42
N GLU A 835 15.93 0.87 5.79
CA GLU A 835 16.63 0.50 7.03
C GLU A 835 18.14 0.33 6.84
N ILE A 836 18.65 0.52 5.62
CA ILE A 836 20.07 0.37 5.28
C ILE A 836 20.77 1.70 5.50
N GLU A 837 21.92 1.65 6.17
CA GLU A 837 22.80 2.80 6.37
C GLU A 837 23.78 2.89 5.19
N LEU A 838 24.51 1.81 4.93
CA LEU A 838 25.43 1.70 3.81
C LEU A 838 25.53 0.26 3.28
N VAL A 839 26.11 0.14 2.09
CA VAL A 839 26.48 -1.14 1.49
C VAL A 839 27.99 -1.21 1.28
N HIS A 840 28.62 -2.30 1.68
CA HIS A 840 30.05 -2.52 1.41
C HIS A 840 30.22 -3.68 0.43
N PHE A 841 30.93 -3.45 -0.66
CA PHE A 841 31.33 -4.49 -1.59
C PHE A 841 32.68 -5.07 -1.17
N GLU A 842 32.71 -6.37 -0.87
CA GLU A 842 33.95 -7.07 -0.54
C GLU A 842 34.46 -7.87 -1.74
N ARG A 843 35.76 -8.14 -1.75
CA ARG A 843 36.43 -8.96 -2.78
C ARG A 843 36.31 -8.37 -4.19
N VAL A 844 36.24 -7.05 -4.30
CA VAL A 844 36.24 -6.36 -5.59
C VAL A 844 37.68 -6.29 -6.11
N GLN A 845 38.10 -7.33 -6.82
CA GLN A 845 39.43 -7.43 -7.46
C GLN A 845 39.32 -7.95 -8.89
N PHE A 846 40.19 -7.45 -9.78
CA PHE A 846 40.13 -7.75 -11.21
C PHE A 846 40.30 -9.25 -11.55
N HIS A 847 40.95 -10.05 -10.70
CA HIS A 847 41.16 -11.48 -10.92
C HIS A 847 40.04 -12.37 -10.36
N LEU A 848 39.12 -11.83 -9.55
CA LEU A 848 38.00 -12.59 -9.01
C LEU A 848 36.81 -12.53 -9.96
N ARG A 849 36.13 -13.66 -10.15
CA ARG A 849 34.93 -13.73 -11.00
C ARG A 849 33.67 -13.25 -10.28
N ASN A 850 33.68 -13.34 -8.96
CA ASN A 850 32.57 -13.01 -8.09
C ASN A 850 33.04 -12.09 -6.96
N PHE A 851 32.16 -11.20 -6.51
CA PHE A 851 32.34 -10.34 -5.35
C PHE A 851 31.23 -10.60 -4.32
N ASP A 852 31.38 -10.06 -3.11
CA ASP A 852 30.36 -10.14 -2.07
C ASP A 852 29.82 -8.74 -1.74
N MET A 853 28.61 -8.70 -1.19
CA MET A 853 27.93 -7.47 -0.82
C MET A 853 27.36 -7.57 0.59
N VAL A 854 27.69 -6.59 1.42
CA VAL A 854 27.28 -6.52 2.83
C VAL A 854 26.37 -5.32 3.06
N PHE A 855 25.18 -5.60 3.58
CA PHE A 855 24.22 -4.58 3.99
C PHE A 855 24.38 -4.26 5.47
N VAL A 856 24.72 -3.01 5.77
CA VAL A 856 24.79 -2.47 7.12
C VAL A 856 23.48 -1.75 7.44
N CYS A 857 22.80 -2.17 8.51
CA CYS A 857 21.55 -1.55 8.93
C CYS A 857 21.77 -0.28 9.75
N LYS A 858 20.80 0.63 9.71
CA LYS A 858 20.67 1.84 10.54
C LYS A 858 20.64 1.55 12.04
N ASP A 859 20.03 0.43 12.42
CA ASP A 859 20.10 -0.09 13.78
C ASP A 859 21.30 -1.03 13.90
N TYR A 860 22.37 -0.54 14.53
CA TYR A 860 23.62 -1.29 14.69
C TYR A 860 23.47 -2.54 15.56
N ASN A 861 22.38 -2.68 16.33
CA ASN A 861 22.11 -3.91 17.09
C ASN A 861 21.64 -5.07 16.19
N LYS A 862 21.12 -4.75 15.00
CA LYS A 862 20.69 -5.75 14.01
C LYS A 862 21.94 -6.30 13.31
N LYS A 863 21.99 -7.63 13.14
CA LYS A 863 23.08 -8.28 12.41
C LYS A 863 23.10 -7.81 10.95
N THR A 864 24.31 -7.59 10.41
CA THR A 864 24.52 -7.29 9.00
C THR A 864 24.08 -8.46 8.12
N SER A 865 23.55 -8.16 6.93
CA SER A 865 23.10 -9.18 5.97
C SER A 865 24.11 -9.26 4.83
N MET A 866 24.60 -10.45 4.50
CA MET A 866 25.62 -10.65 3.47
C MET A 866 25.04 -11.43 2.29
N ILE A 867 25.40 -11.03 1.08
CA ILE A 867 25.09 -11.73 -0.17
C ILE A 867 26.41 -12.07 -0.84
N ASN A 868 26.66 -13.36 -0.99
CA ASN A 868 27.92 -13.87 -1.49
C ASN A 868 27.83 -14.23 -2.97
N LEU A 869 28.99 -14.40 -3.62
CA LEU A 869 29.14 -14.97 -4.95
C LEU A 869 28.33 -14.25 -6.04
N ILE A 870 28.30 -12.92 -6.00
CA ILE A 870 27.64 -12.11 -7.03
C ILE A 870 28.59 -12.00 -8.25
N PRO A 871 28.13 -12.29 -9.48
CA PRO A 871 28.98 -12.18 -10.67
C PRO A 871 29.52 -10.76 -10.88
N MET A 872 30.81 -10.61 -11.17
CA MET A 872 31.44 -9.30 -11.44
C MET A 872 30.79 -8.53 -12.59
N GLN A 873 30.18 -9.22 -13.55
CA GLN A 873 29.42 -8.60 -14.65
C GLN A 873 28.23 -7.77 -14.15
N SER A 874 27.71 -8.08 -12.96
CA SER A 874 26.59 -7.37 -12.34
C SER A 874 27.05 -6.23 -11.43
N LEU A 875 28.35 -6.04 -11.20
CA LEU A 875 28.88 -5.05 -10.26
C LEU A 875 28.41 -3.63 -10.61
N ASP A 876 28.61 -3.20 -11.86
CA ASP A 876 28.21 -1.86 -12.29
C ASP A 876 26.69 -1.66 -12.23
N ASN A 877 25.92 -2.67 -12.64
CA ASN A 877 24.46 -2.65 -12.55
C ASN A 877 23.98 -2.50 -11.09
N VAL A 878 24.63 -3.21 -10.14
CA VAL A 878 24.30 -3.14 -8.72
C VAL A 878 24.73 -1.80 -8.11
N LYS A 879 25.90 -1.26 -8.47
CA LYS A 879 26.34 0.08 -8.06
C LYS A 879 25.37 1.16 -8.55
N ASP A 880 24.94 1.09 -9.81
CA ASP A 880 23.98 2.05 -10.35
C ASP A 880 22.61 1.91 -9.70
N TRP A 881 22.18 0.69 -9.40
CA TRP A 881 20.98 0.46 -8.62
C TRP A 881 21.08 1.09 -7.22
N LEU A 882 22.19 0.92 -6.49
CA LEU A 882 22.40 1.54 -5.17
C LEU A 882 22.46 3.07 -5.24
N ASN A 883 23.13 3.62 -6.26
CA ASN A 883 23.13 5.06 -6.54
C ASN A 883 21.72 5.59 -6.77
N SER A 884 20.93 4.90 -7.60
CA SER A 884 19.53 5.27 -7.85
C SER A 884 18.66 5.19 -6.59
N CYS A 885 19.10 4.40 -5.60
CA CYS A 885 18.44 4.24 -4.33
C CYS A 885 18.88 5.25 -3.25
N ASP A 886 19.76 6.19 -3.56
CA ASP A 886 20.39 7.13 -2.61
C ASP A 886 21.06 6.40 -1.42
N ILE A 887 21.63 5.22 -1.68
CA ILE A 887 22.34 4.44 -0.66
C ILE A 887 23.84 4.62 -0.89
N HIS A 888 24.55 5.02 0.17
CA HIS A 888 25.99 5.13 0.13
C HIS A 888 26.62 3.74 0.07
N TYR A 889 27.60 3.55 -0.81
CA TYR A 889 28.36 2.31 -0.88
C TYR A 889 29.87 2.53 -0.90
N THR A 890 30.59 1.53 -0.41
CA THR A 890 32.06 1.48 -0.37
C THR A 890 32.55 0.18 -0.99
N GLU A 891 33.81 0.15 -1.40
CA GLU A 891 34.43 -1.00 -2.06
C GLU A 891 35.71 -1.37 -1.35
N GLY A 892 35.88 -2.67 -1.10
CA GLY A 892 37.01 -3.24 -0.40
C GLY A 892 37.53 -4.50 -1.06
N ILE A 893 38.84 -4.68 -0.98
CA ILE A 893 39.52 -5.89 -1.43
C ILE A 893 39.36 -7.02 -0.40
N GLN A 894 39.47 -6.67 0.87
CA GLN A 894 39.47 -7.62 1.98
C GLN A 894 38.05 -7.91 2.48
N SER A 895 37.84 -9.10 3.03
CA SER A 895 36.62 -9.42 3.77
C SER A 895 36.78 -9.03 5.24
N LEU A 896 35.83 -8.27 5.77
CA LEU A 896 35.94 -7.67 7.10
C LEU A 896 35.16 -8.46 8.15
N ASN A 897 35.67 -8.46 9.40
CA ASN A 897 34.94 -9.06 10.51
C ASN A 897 33.86 -8.11 11.06
N TRP A 898 32.71 -8.08 10.38
CA TRP A 898 31.56 -7.24 10.74
C TRP A 898 31.08 -7.44 12.18
N VAL A 899 31.20 -8.65 12.75
CA VAL A 899 30.78 -8.89 14.14
C VAL A 899 31.67 -8.13 15.13
N LYS A 900 32.98 -8.02 14.85
CA LYS A 900 33.91 -7.25 15.69
C LYS A 900 33.70 -5.75 15.48
N ILE A 901 33.57 -5.30 14.23
CA ILE A 901 33.35 -3.89 13.88
C ILE A 901 32.07 -3.36 14.50
N MET A 902 30.94 -4.07 14.36
CA MET A 902 29.66 -3.63 14.91
C MET A 902 29.69 -3.59 16.44
N LYS A 903 30.44 -4.47 17.11
CA LYS A 903 30.64 -4.39 18.57
C LYS A 903 31.39 -3.12 18.97
N THR A 904 32.50 -2.81 18.29
CA THR A 904 33.26 -1.58 18.54
C THR A 904 32.38 -0.33 18.37
N ILE A 905 31.55 -0.30 17.32
CA ILE A 905 30.61 0.81 17.07
C ILE A 905 29.54 0.91 18.17
N ILE A 906 29.01 -0.21 18.65
CA ILE A 906 28.02 -0.22 19.74
C ILE A 906 28.65 0.21 21.07
N ASP A 907 29.90 -0.19 21.33
CA ASP A 907 30.59 0.07 22.59
C ASP A 907 31.04 1.55 22.71
N ASP A 908 31.45 2.19 21.61
CA ASP A 908 31.73 3.63 21.55
C ASP A 908 31.23 4.30 20.24
N PRO A 909 29.93 4.61 20.16
CA PRO A 909 29.36 5.25 18.97
C PRO A 909 29.88 6.67 18.70
N ASN A 910 30.22 7.42 19.76
CA ASN A 910 30.65 8.80 19.61
C ASN A 910 32.11 8.87 19.11
N GLY A 911 32.98 8.02 19.66
CA GLY A 911 34.36 7.88 19.18
C GLY A 911 34.42 7.44 17.72
N PHE A 912 33.50 6.57 17.28
CA PHE A 912 33.41 6.14 15.89
C PHE A 912 33.16 7.30 14.92
N PHE A 913 32.15 8.14 15.17
CA PHE A 913 31.84 9.27 14.27
C PHE A 913 32.88 10.40 14.35
N ASP A 914 33.54 10.59 15.49
CA ASP A 914 34.61 11.60 15.63
C ASP A 914 35.91 11.20 14.91
N GLN A 915 36.11 9.90 14.65
CA GLN A 915 37.24 9.37 13.85
C GLN A 915 36.96 9.32 12.33
N GLY A 916 35.87 9.95 11.87
CA GLY A 916 35.49 9.93 10.45
C GLY A 916 34.49 8.84 10.07
N GLY A 917 33.92 8.12 11.05
CA GLY A 917 32.84 7.16 10.85
C GLY A 917 33.23 6.06 9.86
N TRP A 918 32.48 5.94 8.77
CA TRP A 918 32.67 4.90 7.76
C TRP A 918 33.81 5.15 6.77
N ASN A 919 34.55 6.25 6.91
CA ASN A 919 35.64 6.61 5.99
C ASN A 919 36.82 5.62 6.03
N PHE A 920 36.96 4.79 7.08
CA PHE A 920 37.98 3.74 7.12
C PHE A 920 37.78 2.63 6.07
N LEU A 921 36.61 2.60 5.42
CA LEU A 921 36.30 1.68 4.33
C LEU A 921 36.70 2.24 2.94
N GLU A 922 37.14 3.50 2.85
CA GLU A 922 37.54 4.11 1.59
C GLU A 922 39.01 3.81 1.28
N PRO A 923 39.36 3.47 0.03
CA PRO A 923 40.74 3.13 -0.36
C PRO A 923 41.73 4.31 -0.27
N ASP A 924 41.25 5.56 -0.19
CA ASP A 924 42.09 6.77 -0.13
C ASP A 924 42.63 7.09 1.27
N SER A 925 42.24 6.37 2.33
CA SER A 925 42.80 6.59 3.66
C SER A 925 44.28 6.15 3.79
N ASP A 926 44.80 5.41 2.81
CA ASP A 926 46.20 4.94 2.77
C ASP A 926 47.04 5.51 1.60
N ALA A 927 46.49 6.39 0.74
CA ALA A 927 47.23 6.97 -0.38
C ALA A 927 48.13 8.17 0.00
N GLY A 928 48.78 8.08 1.17
CA GLY A 928 49.55 9.17 1.77
C GLY A 928 50.95 8.80 2.26
N SER A 929 51.47 7.61 1.97
CA SER A 929 52.85 7.24 2.31
C SER A 929 53.44 6.22 1.33
N ASP A 930 53.91 6.69 0.17
CA ASP A 930 54.95 5.99 -0.58
C ASP A 930 56.28 6.14 0.19
N GLY A 931 56.56 5.14 1.02
CA GLY A 931 57.89 4.80 1.50
C GLY A 931 58.05 3.29 1.34
N GLU A 932 58.81 2.89 0.32
CA GLU A 932 59.28 1.51 0.14
C GLU A 932 59.93 1.03 1.45
N ASP A 933 59.39 -0.03 2.07
CA ASP A 933 60.11 -1.25 2.45
C ASP A 933 59.18 -2.23 3.22
N GLU A 934 59.15 -3.46 2.70
CA GLU A 934 58.85 -4.79 3.27
C GLU A 934 58.06 -4.96 4.59
N ASP A 935 56.97 -5.74 4.46
CA ASP A 935 56.41 -6.70 5.44
C ASP A 935 56.63 -6.42 6.94
N GLU A 936 55.63 -5.85 7.63
CA GLU A 936 55.31 -6.22 9.02
C GLU A 936 53.94 -5.64 9.47
N ASP A 937 53.12 -6.51 10.07
CA ASP A 937 51.82 -6.21 10.68
C ASP A 937 51.91 -5.10 11.76
N GLU A 938 51.27 -3.94 11.54
CA GLU A 938 51.05 -2.95 12.61
C GLU A 938 49.58 -2.86 13.05
N ASN A 939 49.31 -3.72 14.02
CA ASN A 939 48.28 -3.70 15.05
C ASN A 939 47.92 -2.29 15.57
N PHE A 940 46.62 -1.94 15.55
CA PHE A 940 46.06 -0.82 16.32
C PHE A 940 46.23 -1.09 17.83
N ASN A 941 47.13 -0.36 18.47
CA ASN A 941 47.52 -0.55 19.87
C ASN A 941 46.90 0.54 20.77
N PRO A 942 45.84 0.24 21.56
CA PRO A 942 45.41 1.13 22.63
C PRO A 942 46.39 1.02 23.80
N SER A 943 47.23 2.04 23.95
CA SER A 943 48.00 2.43 25.16
C SER A 943 48.16 1.36 26.27
N GLU A 944 49.38 0.85 26.36
CA GLU A 944 49.89 -0.11 27.32
C GLU A 944 49.91 0.41 28.78
N SER A 945 49.42 -0.40 29.72
CA SER A 945 49.96 -0.45 31.09
C SER A 945 49.77 -1.85 31.68
N GLY A 946 50.87 -2.60 31.85
CA GLY A 946 50.96 -3.66 32.88
C GLY A 946 51.37 -5.06 32.43
N SER A 947 52.61 -5.18 31.94
CA SER A 947 53.56 -6.32 31.92
C SER A 947 53.18 -7.72 32.45
N GLY A 948 53.66 -8.72 31.72
CA GLY A 948 54.06 -10.07 32.19
C GLY A 948 53.61 -11.16 31.21
N SER A 949 54.28 -11.34 30.06
CA SER A 949 55.39 -12.31 29.83
C SER A 949 55.04 -13.75 30.27
N GLU A 950 55.24 -14.83 29.51
CA GLU A 950 55.90 -15.07 28.22
C GLU A 950 55.77 -16.57 27.88
N SER A 951 56.03 -16.91 26.61
CA SER A 951 56.41 -18.23 26.06
C SER A 951 55.27 -19.19 25.68
N SER A 952 54.84 -19.29 24.41
CA SER A 952 55.49 -19.78 23.17
C SER A 952 55.61 -21.30 23.08
N GLY A 953 54.90 -21.91 22.12
CA GLY A 953 55.01 -23.33 21.78
C GLY A 953 53.97 -23.72 20.74
N SER A 954 54.25 -23.37 19.49
CA SER A 954 53.57 -23.74 18.25
C SER A 954 53.57 -25.25 18.00
N GLU A 955 52.41 -25.83 17.66
CA GLU A 955 52.31 -26.97 16.74
C GLU A 955 51.06 -26.79 15.87
N GLU A 956 51.28 -26.87 14.56
CA GLU A 956 50.31 -26.93 13.48
C GLU A 956 49.49 -28.22 13.61
N ASP A 957 48.19 -28.18 13.33
CA ASP A 957 47.46 -29.37 12.87
C ASP A 957 46.28 -28.94 11.98
N GLU A 958 46.31 -29.50 10.78
CA GLU A 958 45.33 -29.40 9.71
C GLU A 958 44.02 -30.12 10.06
N GLU A 959 42.97 -29.76 9.32
CA GLU A 959 41.73 -30.54 9.09
C GLU A 959 40.71 -30.55 10.24
N SER A 960 39.40 -30.57 10.06
CA SER A 960 38.55 -30.86 8.90
C SER A 960 37.13 -30.37 9.24
N ASP A 961 36.47 -29.83 8.23
CA ASP A 961 35.04 -29.55 8.17
C ASP A 961 34.30 -30.89 8.15
N TRP A 962 33.66 -31.27 9.27
CA TRP A 962 32.76 -32.42 9.35
C TRP A 962 31.34 -31.91 9.60
N ASP A 963 30.66 -31.54 8.51
CA ASP A 963 29.21 -31.70 8.37
C ASP A 963 28.96 -33.20 8.06
N GLU A 964 28.63 -33.99 9.07
CA GLU A 964 28.02 -35.31 8.87
C GLU A 964 26.50 -35.18 8.93
N GLU A 965 25.89 -35.35 7.74
CA GLU A 965 24.53 -35.86 7.58
C GLU A 965 24.44 -37.22 8.28
N ASP A 966 23.44 -37.40 9.13
CA ASP A 966 23.10 -38.71 9.69
C ASP A 966 21.61 -38.96 9.40
N ASP A 967 21.41 -39.68 8.31
CA ASP A 967 20.21 -40.42 7.97
C ASP A 967 20.31 -41.75 8.72
N ASP A 968 19.42 -42.01 9.67
CA ASP A 968 19.09 -43.39 10.03
C ASP A 968 17.67 -43.48 10.61
N GLU A 969 16.79 -43.94 9.73
CA GLU A 969 15.48 -44.49 10.01
C GLU A 969 15.59 -45.63 11.04
N SER A 970 14.84 -45.52 12.13
CA SER A 970 14.44 -46.69 12.91
C SER A 970 12.95 -46.60 13.21
N GLU A 971 12.21 -47.42 12.46
CA GLU A 971 10.80 -47.77 12.67
C GLU A 971 10.57 -48.36 14.05
N GLU A 972 9.48 -47.97 14.72
CA GLU A 972 8.70 -48.88 15.58
C GLU A 972 7.29 -48.31 15.86
N LEU A 973 6.33 -48.81 15.07
CA LEU A 973 5.05 -49.42 15.45
C LEU A 973 4.19 -48.81 16.59
N ASP A 974 3.00 -48.32 16.24
CA ASP A 974 1.69 -48.77 16.81
C ASP A 974 0.52 -48.16 15.98
N SER A 975 -0.18 -48.95 15.16
CA SER A 975 -1.52 -49.56 15.37
C SER A 975 -2.71 -48.61 15.25
N ASP A 976 -3.59 -48.91 14.26
CA ASP A 976 -5.06 -49.05 14.37
C ASP A 976 -5.65 -49.08 12.93
N GLU A 977 -5.78 -50.26 12.33
CA GLU A 977 -7.02 -51.05 12.19
C GLU A 977 -8.13 -50.42 11.33
N GLU A 978 -8.25 -50.89 10.07
CA GLU A 978 -9.57 -51.04 9.42
C GLU A 978 -9.55 -52.18 8.37
N SER A 979 -10.02 -53.36 8.81
CA SER A 979 -10.80 -54.37 8.07
C SER A 979 -10.43 -54.70 6.60
N GLY A 980 -9.52 -55.67 6.41
CA GLY A 980 -9.34 -56.43 5.15
C GLY A 980 -9.78 -57.89 5.32
N LYS A 981 -10.40 -58.47 4.29
CA LYS A 981 -11.03 -59.80 4.30
C LYS A 981 -10.06 -60.94 4.63
N ASP A 982 -10.59 -62.00 5.26
CA ASP A 982 -9.83 -63.16 5.74
C ASP A 982 -9.34 -64.06 4.59
N TRP A 983 -8.14 -64.62 4.76
CA TRP A 983 -7.40 -65.36 3.72
C TRP A 983 -8.12 -66.60 3.17
N SER A 984 -9.08 -67.16 3.92
CA SER A 984 -9.90 -68.28 3.47
C SER A 984 -10.80 -67.93 2.28
N ASP A 985 -11.24 -66.67 2.16
CA ASP A 985 -12.12 -66.22 1.08
C ASP A 985 -11.35 -66.01 -0.24
N LEU A 986 -10.07 -65.59 -0.14
CA LEU A 986 -9.18 -65.37 -1.28
C LEU A 986 -8.64 -66.68 -1.87
N GLU A 987 -8.40 -67.70 -1.06
CA GLU A 987 -8.00 -69.03 -1.55
C GLU A 987 -9.15 -69.77 -2.27
N GLU A 988 -10.40 -69.57 -1.85
CA GLU A 988 -11.54 -70.19 -2.51
C GLU A 988 -11.87 -69.55 -3.88
N GLU A 989 -11.62 -68.25 -4.04
CA GLU A 989 -11.68 -67.56 -5.34
C GLU A 989 -10.54 -68.00 -6.28
N ALA A 990 -9.32 -68.16 -5.77
CA ALA A 990 -8.19 -68.65 -6.57
C ALA A 990 -8.37 -70.10 -7.04
N ARG A 991 -8.99 -70.96 -6.21
CA ARG A 991 -9.29 -72.36 -6.54
C ARG A 991 -10.44 -72.52 -7.56
N LYS A 992 -11.36 -71.55 -7.64
CA LYS A 992 -12.41 -71.52 -8.68
C LYS A 992 -11.91 -70.98 -10.03
N GLY A 993 -10.81 -70.24 -10.05
CA GLY A 993 -10.23 -69.62 -11.26
C GLY A 993 -9.36 -70.52 -12.15
N THR A 994 -8.99 -71.73 -11.70
CA THR A 994 -8.09 -72.65 -12.45
C THR A 994 -8.80 -73.86 -13.08
N ALA A 995 -10.12 -73.82 -13.24
CA ALA A 995 -10.88 -74.90 -13.88
C ALA A 995 -11.89 -74.40 -14.94
N VAL A 996 -11.44 -73.62 -15.93
CA VAL A 996 -12.07 -73.56 -17.26
C VAL A 996 -10.96 -73.33 -18.30
N CYS A 997 -10.58 -74.40 -19.00
CA CYS A 997 -10.28 -74.30 -20.44
C CYS A 997 -11.61 -74.17 -21.19
#